data_AF-A0A660QZG0-F1
#
_entry.id   AF-A0A660QZG0-F1
#
_cell.length_a   1.000
_cell.length_b   1.000
_cell.length_c   1.000
_cell.angle_alpha   90.00
_cell.angle_beta   90.00
_cell.angle_gamma   90.00
#
_symmetry.space_group_name_H-M   'P 1'
#
loop_
_entity.id
_entity.type
_entity.pdbx_description
1 polymer ?
#
loop_
_entity_poly.entity_id
_entity_poly.type
_entity_poly.pdbx_seq_one_letter_code
_entity_poly.pdbx_strand_id
1 'polypeptide(L)'
;MIVTNYAIKFRTAVFVFMAVLIAMGIMSYNTLPREGNPDITIPQVFVNIIYPGTAPEEMENLIAIPVEKRLNELGNVKTISAMAADSTVLFTVEYLAGVDVDTAIQRVKDKIDLARPDLPNDLDEPVVEGLNFSTDIPIMRFALSGDPNLERLKSTAEFLQDEIESISGVREARIAGTREREIRIEFDLPRLVAYNIPLMDVVALVAKENVTISAGMLEVDQNKVQVRVPGEFTLASDLRDIVVVQRENRPVYLRDIATITDTYKDLASLSRINGETAVSIEIFKRAGENSVKLIDEVKQYIDPDKLPKGIHITTVQDDSKDIRDMLAELENNIVSGFFLVIVVLLIFMGKRNSLFVGLAIPFSLMLSFTIMSLMGITMNMVVLFALILGVGMLVDNGIVIVENIYRLHCEGLSRTEAARRGAAEVAWPVATSTLTTLAAFSPLLFWPDIIGDFMGYIPKTLIITLTSSLFVALVINPAVCSVLIKKGHHNFDNSETEFHPFVRGYERILRGALRHRGLLVSISFLFLVLSAQLYGRFGKGVTLFVDVEPRSVQIEVRYPEGTAIEKTDDAVRHIEQAISGINDIEFVLANIGQGMGAAFGEGSSATYLGSLYIRFVDEGERTGSTSGVVQKFRDRIGKIPGAEITVKDLEEGPPQKPPVNIEISGDDLGQLSAIATEIKRSISHIPGLVDLRADYEDALPELQFIVDRKRAGVLGLDTETIGFFLRTA
;
A
#
# COMPACT_ATOMS: atom_id res chain seq x y z
N MET A 1 43.12 -21.32 -7.36
CA MET A 1 41.84 -22.05 -7.26
C MET A 1 41.51 -22.69 -8.61
N ILE A 2 40.77 -23.80 -8.62
CA ILE A 2 40.34 -24.47 -9.86
C ILE A 2 39.54 -23.49 -10.73
N VAL A 3 38.52 -22.83 -10.16
CA VAL A 3 37.65 -21.87 -10.87
C VAL A 3 38.43 -20.76 -11.57
N THR A 4 39.31 -20.06 -10.85
CA THR A 4 40.12 -18.97 -11.41
C THR A 4 41.10 -19.45 -12.47
N ASN A 5 41.72 -20.63 -12.28
CA ASN A 5 42.63 -21.20 -13.27
C ASN A 5 41.89 -21.55 -14.58
N TYR A 6 40.67 -22.07 -14.47
CA TYR A 6 39.81 -22.33 -15.62
C TYR A 6 39.39 -21.04 -16.32
N ALA A 7 39.01 -20.00 -15.57
CA ALA A 7 38.66 -18.69 -16.12
C ALA A 7 39.81 -18.07 -16.93
N ILE A 8 41.04 -18.17 -16.44
CA ILE A 8 42.24 -17.67 -17.14
C ILE A 8 42.58 -18.54 -18.37
N LYS A 9 42.46 -19.88 -18.25
CA LYS A 9 42.71 -20.81 -19.37
C LYS A 9 41.72 -20.59 -20.51
N PHE A 10 40.43 -20.41 -20.20
CA PHE A 10 39.35 -20.17 -21.15
C PHE A 10 38.97 -18.69 -21.24
N ARG A 11 39.96 -17.79 -21.19
CA ARG A 11 39.74 -16.33 -21.22
C ARG A 11 38.83 -15.84 -22.35
N THR A 12 38.89 -16.46 -23.54
CA THR A 12 37.99 -16.11 -24.66
C THR A 12 36.52 -16.36 -24.31
N ALA A 13 36.22 -17.47 -23.63
CA ALA A 13 34.87 -17.76 -23.15
C ALA A 13 34.43 -16.75 -22.08
N VAL A 14 35.34 -16.27 -21.23
CA VAL A 14 35.04 -15.21 -20.25
C VAL A 14 34.72 -13.88 -20.94
N PHE A 15 35.44 -13.49 -21.99
CA PHE A 15 35.11 -12.29 -22.77
C PHE A 15 33.78 -12.41 -23.51
N VAL A 16 33.46 -13.60 -24.07
CA VAL A 16 32.14 -13.85 -24.65
C VAL A 16 31.06 -13.77 -23.57
N PHE A 17 31.30 -14.35 -22.40
CA PHE A 17 30.40 -14.26 -21.25
C PHE A 17 30.18 -12.81 -20.81
N MET A 18 31.21 -11.97 -20.77
CA MET A 18 31.07 -10.53 -20.50
C MET A 18 30.16 -9.84 -21.52
N ALA A 19 30.29 -10.16 -22.81
CA ALA A 19 29.43 -9.60 -23.85
C ALA A 19 27.96 -10.04 -23.70
N VAL A 20 27.75 -11.33 -23.40
CA VAL A 20 26.41 -11.87 -23.09
C VAL A 20 25.84 -11.23 -21.84
N LEU A 21 26.64 -11.08 -20.79
CA LEU A 21 26.25 -10.44 -19.53
C LEU A 21 25.88 -8.98 -19.73
N ILE A 22 26.55 -8.27 -20.65
CA ILE A 22 26.17 -6.91 -21.02
C ILE A 22 24.77 -6.90 -21.67
N ALA A 23 24.54 -7.79 -22.63
CA ALA A 23 23.23 -7.89 -23.30
C ALA A 23 22.11 -8.28 -22.31
N MET A 24 22.35 -9.30 -21.48
CA MET A 24 21.41 -9.76 -20.45
C MET A 24 21.16 -8.68 -19.40
N GLY A 25 22.20 -8.03 -18.90
CA GLY A 25 22.07 -6.99 -17.88
C GLY A 25 21.32 -5.76 -18.39
N ILE A 26 21.57 -5.33 -19.64
CA ILE A 26 20.79 -4.23 -20.26
C ILE A 26 19.34 -4.65 -20.47
N MET A 27 19.11 -5.87 -20.94
CA MET A 27 17.75 -6.38 -21.13
C MET A 27 17.01 -6.43 -19.79
N SER A 28 17.59 -7.05 -18.77
CA SER A 28 17.01 -7.14 -17.43
C SER A 28 16.78 -5.76 -16.81
N TYR A 29 17.72 -4.82 -16.95
CA TYR A 29 17.53 -3.44 -16.46
C TYR A 29 16.31 -2.76 -17.08
N ASN A 30 16.07 -2.98 -18.37
CA ASN A 30 14.94 -2.39 -19.08
C ASN A 30 13.61 -3.12 -18.85
N THR A 31 13.65 -4.44 -18.58
CA THR A 31 12.43 -5.25 -18.40
C THR A 31 11.98 -5.36 -16.95
N LEU A 32 12.86 -5.10 -15.97
CA LEU A 32 12.52 -5.16 -14.55
C LEU A 32 11.37 -4.19 -14.24
N PRO A 33 10.24 -4.67 -13.68
CA PRO A 33 9.15 -3.81 -13.25
C PRO A 33 9.63 -2.80 -12.20
N ARG A 34 9.20 -1.55 -12.35
CA ARG A 34 9.49 -0.45 -11.42
C ARG A 34 8.27 -0.21 -10.57
N GLU A 35 8.43 -0.32 -9.26
CA GLU A 35 7.36 -0.22 -8.28
C GLU A 35 7.79 0.68 -7.12
N GLY A 36 6.84 1.32 -6.44
CA GLY A 36 7.13 2.07 -5.21
C GLY A 36 7.38 1.11 -4.05
N ASN A 37 6.44 0.19 -3.85
CA ASN A 37 6.43 -0.79 -2.76
C ASN A 37 6.86 -2.19 -3.23
N PRO A 38 7.38 -3.04 -2.33
CA PRO A 38 7.57 -4.45 -2.61
C PRO A 38 6.23 -5.19 -2.80
N ASP A 39 6.21 -6.16 -3.70
CA ASP A 39 5.04 -7.03 -3.94
C ASP A 39 4.90 -8.07 -2.82
N ILE A 40 4.15 -7.68 -1.77
CA ILE A 40 3.91 -8.50 -0.58
C ILE A 40 2.40 -8.60 -0.39
N THR A 41 1.93 -9.84 -0.28
CA THR A 41 0.56 -10.15 0.11
C THR A 41 0.48 -10.16 1.63
N ILE A 42 -0.47 -9.42 2.19
CA ILE A 42 -0.70 -9.47 3.63
C ILE A 42 -1.49 -10.75 3.89
N PRO A 43 -1.07 -11.60 4.83
CA PRO A 43 -1.81 -12.80 5.20
C PRO A 43 -3.05 -12.42 6.04
N GLN A 44 -3.88 -11.49 5.57
CA GLN A 44 -5.13 -11.07 6.18
C GLN A 44 -6.25 -11.24 5.17
N VAL A 45 -7.35 -11.84 5.63
CA VAL A 45 -8.58 -11.99 4.84
C VAL A 45 -9.68 -11.21 5.54
N PHE A 46 -10.31 -10.31 4.79
CA PHE A 46 -11.46 -9.54 5.22
C PHE A 46 -12.74 -10.21 4.76
N VAL A 47 -13.71 -10.28 5.65
CA VAL A 47 -15.05 -10.80 5.37
C VAL A 47 -16.05 -9.73 5.74
N ASN A 48 -16.81 -9.24 4.78
CA ASN A 48 -17.90 -8.30 5.03
C ASN A 48 -19.25 -8.99 4.82
N ILE A 49 -20.09 -8.99 5.85
CA ILE A 49 -21.45 -9.54 5.81
C ILE A 49 -22.43 -8.41 6.13
N ILE A 50 -23.28 -8.09 5.16
CA ILE A 50 -24.27 -7.01 5.26
C ILE A 50 -25.64 -7.62 5.56
N TYR A 51 -26.29 -7.13 6.62
CA TYR A 51 -27.67 -7.46 6.96
C TYR A 51 -28.47 -6.18 7.27
N PRO A 52 -29.09 -5.57 6.24
CA PRO A 52 -29.66 -4.23 6.32
C PRO A 52 -30.74 -4.05 7.39
N GLY A 53 -30.62 -2.96 8.17
CA GLY A 53 -31.61 -2.54 9.18
C GLY A 53 -31.52 -3.28 10.51
N THR A 54 -30.35 -3.87 10.81
CA THR A 54 -30.14 -4.70 12.00
C THR A 54 -29.18 -4.01 12.98
N ALA A 55 -29.57 -3.94 14.25
CA ALA A 55 -28.78 -3.29 15.28
C ALA A 55 -27.46 -4.04 15.58
N PRO A 56 -26.39 -3.35 16.02
CA PRO A 56 -25.09 -3.99 16.29
C PRO A 56 -25.14 -5.20 17.22
N GLU A 57 -25.97 -5.16 18.28
CA GLU A 57 -26.13 -6.30 19.22
C GLU A 57 -26.78 -7.52 18.54
N GLU A 58 -27.75 -7.29 17.66
CA GLU A 58 -28.36 -8.37 16.87
C GLU A 58 -27.38 -8.89 15.81
N MET A 59 -26.60 -8.02 15.18
CA MET A 59 -25.52 -8.39 14.26
C MET A 59 -24.47 -9.27 14.94
N GLU A 60 -24.09 -8.93 16.17
CA GLU A 60 -23.17 -9.73 16.98
C GLU A 60 -23.73 -11.13 17.23
N ASN A 61 -24.97 -11.21 17.71
CA ASN A 61 -25.59 -12.48 18.11
C ASN A 61 -25.97 -13.39 16.92
N LEU A 62 -26.48 -12.82 15.83
CA LEU A 62 -27.01 -13.56 14.69
C LEU A 62 -25.95 -13.86 13.63
N ILE A 63 -24.90 -13.04 13.52
CA ILE A 63 -23.89 -13.15 12.46
C ILE A 63 -22.49 -13.31 13.04
N ALA A 64 -22.04 -12.39 13.91
CA ALA A 64 -20.65 -12.41 14.41
C ALA A 64 -20.32 -13.72 15.12
N ILE A 65 -21.08 -14.09 16.15
CA ILE A 65 -20.81 -15.28 16.98
C ILE A 65 -20.89 -16.59 16.16
N PRO A 66 -21.93 -16.84 15.32
CA PRO A 66 -21.99 -18.06 14.52
C PRO A 66 -20.84 -18.20 13.50
N VAL A 67 -20.48 -17.11 12.81
CA VAL A 67 -19.39 -17.12 11.82
C VAL A 67 -18.04 -17.25 12.52
N GLU A 68 -17.80 -16.49 13.59
CA GLU A 68 -16.54 -16.55 14.36
C GLU A 68 -16.29 -17.97 14.87
N LYS A 69 -17.32 -18.67 15.33
CA LYS A 69 -17.23 -20.07 15.75
C LYS A 69 -16.74 -20.99 14.63
N ARG A 70 -17.15 -20.76 13.38
CA ARG A 70 -16.67 -21.52 12.21
C ARG A 70 -15.27 -21.10 11.78
N LEU A 71 -14.96 -19.81 11.84
CA LEU A 71 -13.64 -19.28 11.51
C LEU A 71 -12.58 -19.73 12.53
N ASN A 72 -12.94 -19.91 13.81
CA ASN A 72 -12.06 -20.44 14.85
C ASN A 72 -11.59 -21.89 14.58
N GLU A 73 -12.21 -22.61 13.65
CA GLU A 73 -11.76 -23.94 13.20
C GLU A 73 -10.64 -23.87 12.15
N LEU A 74 -10.27 -22.67 11.67
CA LEU A 74 -9.20 -22.47 10.71
C LEU A 74 -7.83 -22.72 11.35
N GLY A 75 -6.98 -23.48 10.65
CA GLY A 75 -5.58 -23.66 11.06
C GLY A 75 -4.68 -22.53 10.58
N ASN A 76 -3.59 -22.29 11.31
CA ASN A 76 -2.55 -21.27 11.02
C ASN A 76 -3.06 -19.82 11.05
N VAL A 77 -4.09 -19.55 11.84
CA VAL A 77 -4.59 -18.20 12.12
C VAL A 77 -3.88 -17.66 13.36
N LYS A 78 -3.39 -16.42 13.27
CA LYS A 78 -2.77 -15.66 14.36
C LYS A 78 -3.84 -14.96 15.20
N THR A 79 -4.76 -14.26 14.54
CA THR A 79 -5.82 -13.50 15.20
C THR A 79 -7.08 -13.48 14.34
N ILE A 80 -8.24 -13.57 14.98
CA ILE A 80 -9.54 -13.30 14.35
C ILE A 80 -10.15 -12.15 15.14
N SER A 81 -10.50 -11.07 14.46
CA SER A 81 -11.27 -9.97 15.03
C SER A 81 -12.56 -9.80 14.27
N ALA A 82 -13.64 -9.52 14.98
CA ALA A 82 -14.93 -9.18 14.40
C ALA A 82 -15.34 -7.80 14.91
N MET A 83 -15.85 -6.97 14.02
CA MET A 83 -16.46 -5.69 14.35
C MET A 83 -17.91 -5.73 13.87
N ALA A 84 -18.85 -5.68 14.82
CA ALA A 84 -20.27 -5.55 14.52
C ALA A 84 -20.65 -4.07 14.55
N ALA A 85 -21.20 -3.58 13.45
CA ALA A 85 -21.72 -2.24 13.29
C ALA A 85 -23.18 -2.31 12.82
N ASP A 86 -23.83 -1.16 12.68
CA ASP A 86 -25.19 -1.12 12.11
C ASP A 86 -25.18 -1.77 10.73
N SER A 87 -26.06 -2.75 10.56
CA SER A 87 -26.31 -3.45 9.31
C SER A 87 -25.12 -4.21 8.70
N THR A 88 -23.96 -4.30 9.38
CA THR A 88 -22.78 -4.96 8.82
C THR A 88 -21.87 -5.57 9.90
N VAL A 89 -21.25 -6.71 9.60
CA VAL A 89 -20.16 -7.29 10.39
C VAL A 89 -18.94 -7.45 9.51
N LEU A 90 -17.83 -6.87 9.97
CA LEU A 90 -16.51 -7.02 9.34
C LEU A 90 -15.67 -8.00 10.17
N PHE A 91 -15.27 -9.11 9.58
CA PHE A 91 -14.25 -9.99 10.16
C PHE A 91 -12.90 -9.73 9.51
N THR A 92 -11.86 -9.72 10.33
CA THR A 92 -10.47 -9.72 9.89
C THR A 92 -9.80 -10.99 10.40
N VAL A 93 -9.40 -11.86 9.48
CA VAL A 93 -8.71 -13.13 9.77
C VAL A 93 -7.24 -12.96 9.42
N GLU A 94 -6.39 -12.75 10.43
CA GLU A 94 -4.94 -12.65 10.30
C GLU A 94 -4.31 -14.03 10.40
N TYR A 95 -3.67 -14.49 9.32
CA TYR A 95 -2.90 -15.72 9.25
C TYR A 95 -1.44 -15.52 9.65
N LEU A 96 -0.80 -16.61 10.06
CA LEU A 96 0.66 -16.64 10.21
C LEU A 96 1.34 -16.42 8.85
N ALA A 97 2.50 -15.77 8.86
CA ALA A 97 3.28 -15.50 7.66
C ALA A 97 3.59 -16.79 6.86
N GLY A 98 3.57 -16.69 5.53
CA GLY A 98 3.83 -17.80 4.60
C GLY A 98 2.60 -18.62 4.18
N VAL A 99 1.40 -18.26 4.62
CA VAL A 99 0.14 -18.80 4.07
C VAL A 99 -0.19 -18.07 2.77
N ASP A 100 -0.49 -18.84 1.72
CA ASP A 100 -0.97 -18.31 0.45
C ASP A 100 -2.36 -17.67 0.61
N VAL A 101 -2.49 -16.40 0.22
CA VAL A 101 -3.71 -15.60 0.44
C VAL A 101 -4.89 -16.14 -0.36
N ASP A 102 -4.68 -16.59 -1.60
CA ASP A 102 -5.76 -17.17 -2.41
C ASP A 102 -6.33 -18.44 -1.75
N THR A 103 -5.43 -19.29 -1.23
CA THR A 103 -5.82 -20.47 -0.45
C THR A 103 -6.51 -20.08 0.86
N ALA A 104 -6.07 -19.01 1.53
CA ALA A 104 -6.71 -18.50 2.74
C ALA A 104 -8.14 -17.99 2.45
N ILE A 105 -8.33 -17.19 1.40
CA ILE A 105 -9.64 -16.71 0.94
C ILE A 105 -10.58 -17.88 0.69
N GLN A 106 -10.13 -18.93 -0.02
CA GLN A 106 -10.94 -20.12 -0.27
C GLN A 106 -11.32 -20.83 1.04
N ARG A 107 -10.38 -21.02 1.97
CA ARG A 107 -10.67 -21.64 3.27
C ARG A 107 -11.67 -20.83 4.10
N VAL A 108 -11.58 -19.51 4.07
CA VAL A 108 -12.51 -18.62 4.77
C VAL A 108 -13.90 -18.71 4.13
N LYS A 109 -14.00 -18.67 2.80
CA LYS A 109 -15.26 -18.89 2.05
C LYS A 109 -15.90 -20.23 2.43
N ASP A 110 -15.13 -21.32 2.41
CA ASP A 110 -15.61 -22.65 2.81
C ASP A 110 -16.19 -22.66 4.23
N LYS A 111 -15.57 -21.94 5.18
CA LYS A 111 -16.07 -21.85 6.57
C LYS A 111 -17.33 -21.00 6.70
N ILE A 112 -17.45 -19.93 5.92
CA ILE A 112 -18.67 -19.11 5.87
C ILE A 112 -19.82 -19.91 5.26
N ASP A 113 -19.57 -20.66 4.19
CA ASP A 113 -20.58 -21.52 3.57
C ASP A 113 -21.08 -22.60 4.55
N LEU A 114 -20.21 -23.11 5.43
CA LEU A 114 -20.60 -24.02 6.51
C LEU A 114 -21.37 -23.32 7.65
N ALA A 115 -21.19 -22.01 7.82
CA ALA A 115 -21.97 -21.18 8.75
C ALA A 115 -23.36 -20.84 8.19
N ARG A 116 -23.55 -20.87 6.87
CA ARG A 116 -24.77 -20.44 6.18
C ARG A 116 -26.09 -20.98 6.75
N PRO A 117 -26.20 -22.25 7.21
CA PRO A 117 -27.43 -22.75 7.83
C PRO A 117 -27.78 -22.11 9.18
N ASP A 118 -26.79 -21.56 9.87
CA ASP A 118 -26.92 -20.88 11.16
C ASP A 118 -27.18 -19.37 10.99
N LEU A 119 -27.12 -18.83 9.76
CA LEU A 119 -27.31 -17.42 9.43
C LEU A 119 -28.74 -17.11 8.94
N PRO A 120 -29.19 -15.84 9.02
CA PRO A 120 -30.43 -15.39 8.39
C PRO A 120 -30.48 -15.66 6.87
N ASN A 121 -31.67 -15.88 6.31
CA ASN A 121 -31.82 -16.19 4.88
C ASN A 121 -31.87 -14.94 3.98
N ASP A 122 -32.01 -13.76 4.58
CA ASP A 122 -32.23 -12.46 3.94
C ASP A 122 -31.00 -11.53 3.99
N LEU A 123 -29.82 -12.09 4.26
CA LEU A 123 -28.54 -11.39 4.18
C LEU A 123 -28.01 -11.27 2.75
N ASP A 124 -27.24 -10.22 2.49
CA ASP A 124 -26.50 -10.06 1.25
C ASP A 124 -25.36 -11.09 1.15
N GLU A 125 -24.95 -11.44 -0.06
CA GLU A 125 -23.86 -12.42 -0.24
C GLU A 125 -22.56 -11.94 0.45
N PRO A 126 -21.96 -12.75 1.35
CA PRO A 126 -20.71 -12.40 2.02
C PRO A 126 -19.58 -12.12 1.04
N VAL A 127 -18.95 -10.96 1.17
CA VAL A 127 -17.79 -10.58 0.37
C VAL A 127 -16.52 -10.98 1.14
N VAL A 128 -15.65 -11.78 0.50
CA VAL A 128 -14.41 -12.27 1.09
C VAL A 128 -13.23 -11.90 0.19
N GLU A 129 -12.35 -11.05 0.70
CA GLU A 129 -11.25 -10.45 -0.04
C GLU A 129 -9.96 -10.46 0.79
N GLY A 130 -8.80 -10.46 0.13
CA GLY A 130 -7.48 -10.33 0.77
C GLY A 130 -6.79 -9.05 0.29
N LEU A 131 -5.72 -8.65 0.98
CA LEU A 131 -5.03 -7.38 0.72
C LEU A 131 -3.60 -7.62 0.19
N ASN A 132 -3.23 -6.91 -0.87
CA ASN A 132 -1.91 -6.91 -1.50
C ASN A 132 -1.41 -5.46 -1.71
N PHE A 133 -0.24 -5.13 -1.15
CA PHE A 133 0.37 -3.79 -1.21
C PHE A 133 0.61 -3.26 -2.63
N SER A 134 0.81 -4.15 -3.60
CA SER A 134 1.14 -3.81 -4.98
C SER A 134 -0.10 -3.59 -5.85
N THR A 135 -1.22 -4.23 -5.53
CA THR A 135 -2.44 -4.18 -6.36
C THR A 135 -3.59 -3.40 -5.75
N ASP A 136 -3.71 -3.38 -4.42
CA ASP A 136 -4.83 -2.75 -3.71
C ASP A 136 -4.52 -1.33 -3.22
N ILE A 137 -3.29 -0.87 -3.43
CA ILE A 137 -2.94 0.55 -3.28
C ILE A 137 -3.02 1.21 -4.65
N PRO A 138 -3.79 2.31 -4.80
CA PRO A 138 -3.89 2.99 -6.09
C PRO A 138 -2.54 3.59 -6.47
N ILE A 139 -2.14 3.41 -7.73
CA ILE A 139 -0.86 3.92 -8.26
C ILE A 139 -0.97 5.36 -8.77
N MET A 140 -2.19 5.79 -9.07
CA MET A 140 -2.51 7.13 -9.53
C MET A 140 -3.93 7.49 -9.10
N ARG A 141 -4.10 8.74 -8.67
CA ARG A 141 -5.41 9.30 -8.34
C ARG A 141 -5.53 10.68 -8.97
N PHE A 142 -6.65 10.98 -9.61
CA PHE A 142 -6.95 12.32 -10.08
C PHE A 142 -8.37 12.74 -9.70
N ALA A 143 -8.56 14.04 -9.56
CA ALA A 143 -9.83 14.67 -9.22
C ALA A 143 -10.32 15.53 -10.39
N LEU A 144 -11.55 15.31 -10.82
CA LEU A 144 -12.29 16.14 -11.76
C LEU A 144 -13.02 17.23 -10.97
N SER A 145 -12.79 18.51 -11.28
CA SER A 145 -13.37 19.67 -10.59
C SER A 145 -13.70 20.80 -11.56
N GLY A 146 -14.31 21.89 -11.09
CA GLY A 146 -14.60 23.10 -11.86
C GLY A 146 -16.03 23.24 -12.42
N ASP A 147 -16.79 22.15 -12.51
CA ASP A 147 -18.22 22.21 -12.89
C ASP A 147 -19.13 22.11 -11.66
N PRO A 148 -20.05 23.07 -11.43
CA PRO A 148 -21.06 22.94 -10.38
C PRO A 148 -22.04 21.78 -10.59
N ASN A 149 -22.19 21.25 -11.81
CA ASN A 149 -23.05 20.11 -12.10
C ASN A 149 -22.32 18.77 -11.89
N LEU A 150 -22.58 18.14 -10.74
CA LEU A 150 -22.02 16.84 -10.37
C LEU A 150 -22.30 15.74 -11.40
N GLU A 151 -23.45 15.78 -12.08
CA GLU A 151 -23.80 14.77 -13.10
C GLU A 151 -22.85 14.85 -14.30
N ARG A 152 -22.45 16.06 -14.69
CA ARG A 152 -21.49 16.23 -15.80
C ARG A 152 -20.08 15.78 -15.40
N LEU A 153 -19.70 15.99 -14.13
CA LEU A 153 -18.44 15.44 -13.59
C LEU A 153 -18.49 13.91 -13.56
N LYS A 154 -19.60 13.33 -13.08
CA LYS A 154 -19.81 11.88 -13.03
C LYS A 154 -19.77 11.24 -14.43
N SER A 155 -20.54 11.75 -15.39
CA SER A 155 -20.56 11.20 -16.75
C SER A 155 -19.18 11.30 -17.43
N THR A 156 -18.42 12.35 -17.11
CA THR A 156 -17.04 12.49 -17.60
C THR A 156 -16.10 11.50 -16.90
N ALA A 157 -16.29 11.26 -15.60
CA ALA A 157 -15.55 10.25 -14.85
C ALA A 157 -15.82 8.84 -15.36
N GLU A 158 -17.08 8.47 -15.60
CA GLU A 158 -17.47 7.17 -16.17
C GLU A 158 -16.85 6.95 -17.56
N PHE A 159 -16.88 7.98 -18.41
CA PHE A 159 -16.20 7.92 -19.71
C PHE A 159 -14.68 7.70 -19.57
N LEU A 160 -14.03 8.41 -18.64
CA LEU A 160 -12.60 8.22 -18.38
C LEU A 160 -12.30 6.86 -17.74
N GLN A 161 -13.18 6.35 -16.87
CA GLN A 161 -13.07 5.03 -16.28
C GLN A 161 -13.02 3.96 -17.36
N ASP A 162 -13.99 3.94 -18.28
CA ASP A 162 -14.05 2.96 -19.37
C ASP A 162 -12.77 2.99 -20.25
N GLU A 163 -12.28 4.19 -20.57
CA GLU A 163 -11.06 4.37 -21.35
C GLU A 163 -9.82 3.89 -20.59
N ILE A 164 -9.72 4.18 -19.29
CA ILE A 164 -8.58 3.76 -18.45
C ILE A 164 -8.59 2.25 -18.23
N GLU A 165 -9.75 1.64 -17.97
CA GLU A 165 -9.88 0.19 -17.79
C GLU A 165 -9.56 -0.60 -19.07
N SER A 166 -9.65 0.04 -20.24
CA SER A 166 -9.22 -0.55 -21.51
C SER A 166 -7.70 -0.71 -21.65
N ILE A 167 -6.91 -0.01 -20.81
CA ILE A 167 -5.44 -0.06 -20.83
C ILE A 167 -4.96 -1.38 -20.23
N SER A 168 -4.10 -2.07 -20.97
CA SER A 168 -3.51 -3.34 -20.52
C SER A 168 -2.65 -3.11 -19.28
N GLY A 169 -2.99 -3.79 -18.18
CA GLY A 169 -2.28 -3.70 -16.90
C GLY A 169 -3.07 -2.96 -15.82
N VAL A 170 -4.11 -2.21 -16.20
CA VAL A 170 -5.11 -1.70 -15.26
C VAL A 170 -6.00 -2.87 -14.79
N ARG A 171 -6.23 -2.94 -13.48
CA ARG A 171 -7.15 -3.89 -12.87
C ARG A 171 -8.55 -3.31 -12.77
N GLU A 172 -8.65 -2.09 -12.24
CA GLU A 172 -9.90 -1.38 -11.96
C GLU A 172 -9.60 0.12 -11.90
N ALA A 173 -10.55 0.96 -12.34
CA ALA A 173 -10.53 2.39 -12.05
C ALA A 173 -11.77 2.76 -11.22
N ARG A 174 -11.59 3.06 -9.94
CA ARG A 174 -12.70 3.29 -9.00
C ARG A 174 -13.07 4.77 -8.96
N ILE A 175 -14.36 5.07 -9.14
CA ILE A 175 -14.90 6.42 -9.01
C ILE A 175 -15.38 6.64 -7.57
N ALA A 176 -15.03 7.79 -6.98
CA ALA A 176 -15.52 8.22 -5.67
C ALA A 176 -16.05 9.66 -5.69
N GLY A 177 -16.96 9.98 -4.76
CA GLY A 177 -17.59 11.31 -4.66
C GLY A 177 -18.79 11.54 -5.58
N THR A 178 -19.46 10.47 -6.03
CA THR A 178 -20.66 10.56 -6.90
C THR A 178 -21.94 10.14 -6.17
N ARG A 179 -23.09 10.35 -6.82
CA ARG A 179 -24.39 9.87 -6.34
C ARG A 179 -24.92 8.78 -7.26
N GLU A 180 -25.48 7.74 -6.67
CA GLU A 180 -26.21 6.71 -7.41
C GLU A 180 -27.61 7.23 -7.74
N ARG A 181 -28.02 7.07 -9.00
CA ARG A 181 -29.38 7.41 -9.43
C ARG A 181 -30.35 6.37 -8.85
N GLU A 182 -31.46 6.83 -8.29
CA GLU A 182 -32.50 6.00 -7.70
C GLU A 182 -33.87 6.46 -8.18
N ILE A 183 -34.74 5.50 -8.55
CA ILE A 183 -36.14 5.81 -8.78
C ILE A 183 -36.91 5.59 -7.50
N ARG A 184 -37.33 6.69 -6.86
CA ARG A 184 -38.02 6.67 -5.57
C ARG A 184 -39.54 6.67 -5.80
N ILE A 185 -40.21 5.66 -5.25
CA ILE A 185 -41.66 5.48 -5.31
C ILE A 185 -42.24 5.77 -3.92
N GLU A 186 -42.82 6.96 -3.75
CA GLU A 186 -43.41 7.40 -2.48
C GLU A 186 -44.91 7.14 -2.48
N PHE A 187 -45.36 6.19 -1.66
CA PHE A 187 -46.77 5.77 -1.62
C PHE A 187 -47.66 6.75 -0.82
N ASP A 188 -48.82 7.11 -1.37
CA ASP A 188 -49.86 7.87 -0.67
C ASP A 188 -50.74 6.89 0.13
N LEU A 189 -50.39 6.69 1.41
CA LEU A 189 -51.09 5.77 2.32
C LEU A 189 -52.60 6.03 2.39
N PRO A 190 -53.10 7.29 2.55
CA PRO A 190 -54.54 7.58 2.48
C PRO A 190 -55.22 7.07 1.20
N ARG A 191 -54.58 7.19 0.04
CA ARG A 191 -55.15 6.69 -1.22
C ARG A 191 -55.14 5.17 -1.29
N LEU A 192 -54.07 4.52 -0.86
CA LEU A 192 -54.02 3.05 -0.78
C LEU A 192 -55.17 2.50 0.07
N VAL A 193 -55.46 3.14 1.22
CA VAL A 193 -56.59 2.78 2.08
C VAL A 193 -57.93 3.04 1.38
N ALA A 194 -58.12 4.20 0.73
CA ALA A 194 -59.35 4.53 0.01
C ALA A 194 -59.64 3.56 -1.15
N TYR A 195 -58.58 3.17 -1.88
CA TYR A 195 -58.66 2.17 -2.92
C TYR A 195 -58.59 0.74 -2.37
N ASN A 196 -58.48 0.51 -1.05
CA ASN A 196 -58.32 -0.81 -0.43
C ASN A 196 -57.33 -1.71 -1.20
N ILE A 197 -56.13 -1.18 -1.43
CA ILE A 197 -55.01 -1.87 -2.08
C ILE A 197 -53.94 -2.10 -1.01
N PRO A 198 -53.56 -3.35 -0.71
CA PRO A 198 -52.45 -3.65 0.18
C PRO A 198 -51.14 -3.13 -0.41
N LEU A 199 -50.32 -2.43 0.40
CA LEU A 199 -49.00 -1.93 -0.04
C LEU A 199 -48.11 -3.05 -0.61
N MET A 200 -48.15 -4.22 0.04
CA MET A 200 -47.38 -5.41 -0.36
C MET A 200 -47.69 -5.88 -1.77
N ASP A 201 -48.96 -5.80 -2.18
CA ASP A 201 -49.37 -6.21 -3.52
C ASP A 201 -48.78 -5.27 -4.58
N VAL A 202 -48.68 -3.98 -4.26
CA VAL A 202 -48.09 -2.98 -5.16
C VAL A 202 -46.58 -3.20 -5.32
N VAL A 203 -45.87 -3.43 -4.21
CA VAL A 203 -44.42 -3.71 -4.23
C VAL A 203 -44.15 -4.99 -5.03
N ALA A 204 -44.90 -6.06 -4.77
CA ALA A 204 -44.76 -7.33 -5.49
C ALA A 204 -45.11 -7.19 -6.98
N LEU A 205 -46.05 -6.32 -7.33
CA LEU A 205 -46.40 -6.03 -8.72
C LEU A 205 -45.26 -5.31 -9.45
N VAL A 206 -44.70 -4.25 -8.86
CA VAL A 206 -43.57 -3.51 -9.46
C VAL A 206 -42.39 -4.45 -9.72
N ALA A 207 -42.08 -5.34 -8.77
CA ALA A 207 -41.03 -6.33 -8.92
C ALA A 207 -41.31 -7.36 -10.03
N LYS A 208 -42.58 -7.74 -10.24
CA LYS A 208 -42.98 -8.69 -11.30
C LYS A 208 -43.00 -8.09 -12.69
N GLU A 209 -43.33 -6.81 -12.81
CA GLU A 209 -43.36 -6.12 -14.10
C GLU A 209 -41.95 -5.78 -14.59
N ASN A 210 -40.99 -5.53 -13.69
CA ASN A 210 -39.60 -5.21 -14.05
C ASN A 210 -38.74 -6.44 -14.41
N VAL A 211 -39.24 -7.34 -15.26
CA VAL A 211 -38.53 -8.58 -15.65
C VAL A 211 -38.65 -8.83 -17.14
N THR A 212 -37.52 -9.14 -17.79
CA THR A 212 -37.48 -9.60 -19.18
C THR A 212 -37.59 -11.13 -19.22
N ILE A 213 -38.65 -11.66 -19.86
CA ILE A 213 -38.92 -13.10 -19.96
C ILE A 213 -38.54 -13.62 -21.36
N SER A 214 -37.69 -14.64 -21.42
CA SER A 214 -37.42 -15.36 -22.68
C SER A 214 -38.49 -16.42 -22.92
N ALA A 215 -39.21 -16.32 -24.04
CA ALA A 215 -40.27 -17.25 -24.43
C ALA A 215 -39.76 -18.43 -25.30
N GLY A 216 -38.43 -18.56 -25.43
CA GLY A 216 -37.78 -19.65 -26.17
C GLY A 216 -37.51 -19.31 -27.65
N MET A 217 -37.34 -20.35 -28.47
CA MET A 217 -37.09 -20.20 -29.91
C MET A 217 -38.30 -20.71 -30.71
N LEU A 218 -38.71 -19.94 -31.71
CA LEU A 218 -39.71 -20.30 -32.70
C LEU A 218 -38.99 -20.65 -34.01
N GLU A 219 -39.26 -21.80 -34.61
CA GLU A 219 -38.79 -22.11 -35.96
C GLU A 219 -39.77 -21.58 -37.00
N VAL A 220 -39.30 -20.66 -37.86
CA VAL A 220 -40.06 -20.09 -38.97
C VAL A 220 -39.21 -20.18 -40.24
N ASP A 221 -39.72 -20.82 -41.28
CA ASP A 221 -39.08 -20.95 -42.60
C ASP A 221 -37.59 -21.35 -42.55
N GLN A 222 -37.29 -22.42 -41.80
CA GLN A 222 -35.94 -22.96 -41.55
C GLN A 222 -35.00 -22.07 -40.72
N ASN A 223 -35.48 -20.94 -40.19
CA ASN A 223 -34.74 -20.08 -39.27
C ASN A 223 -35.26 -20.20 -37.84
N LYS A 224 -34.35 -20.19 -36.86
CA LYS A 224 -34.70 -20.10 -35.43
C LYS A 224 -34.76 -18.63 -35.03
N VAL A 225 -35.93 -18.17 -34.59
CA VAL A 225 -36.16 -16.81 -34.09
C VAL A 225 -36.33 -16.88 -32.57
N GLN A 226 -35.51 -16.15 -31.83
CA GLN A 226 -35.67 -16.02 -30.38
C GLN A 226 -36.87 -15.12 -30.08
N VAL A 227 -37.80 -15.60 -29.26
CA VAL A 227 -38.94 -14.82 -28.77
C VAL A 227 -38.63 -14.38 -27.35
N ARG A 228 -38.67 -13.07 -27.11
CA ARG A 228 -38.50 -12.47 -25.78
C ARG A 228 -39.59 -11.44 -25.52
N VAL A 229 -40.00 -11.32 -24.27
CA VAL A 229 -40.94 -10.32 -23.76
C VAL A 229 -40.14 -9.39 -22.86
N PRO A 230 -39.68 -8.23 -23.37
CA PRO A 230 -39.00 -7.25 -22.54
C PRO A 230 -40.02 -6.57 -21.62
N GLY A 231 -39.79 -6.64 -20.31
CA GLY A 231 -40.60 -5.95 -19.28
C GLY A 231 -39.79 -4.95 -18.45
N GLU A 232 -38.47 -4.88 -18.65
CA GLU A 232 -37.61 -3.96 -17.91
C GLU A 232 -37.96 -2.49 -18.15
N PHE A 233 -37.97 -1.70 -17.08
CA PHE A 233 -38.23 -0.26 -17.15
C PHE A 233 -36.96 0.49 -17.52
N THR A 234 -37.06 1.39 -18.51
CA THR A 234 -35.93 2.26 -18.91
C THR A 234 -36.10 3.69 -18.41
N LEU A 235 -37.35 4.14 -18.30
CA LEU A 235 -37.70 5.48 -17.85
C LEU A 235 -38.59 5.43 -16.61
N ALA A 236 -38.41 6.39 -15.71
CA ALA A 236 -39.27 6.56 -14.54
C ALA A 236 -40.74 6.82 -14.92
N SER A 237 -41.00 7.31 -16.14
CA SER A 237 -42.36 7.48 -16.67
C SER A 237 -43.07 6.15 -16.87
N ASP A 238 -42.36 5.08 -17.22
CA ASP A 238 -42.96 3.79 -17.56
C ASP A 238 -43.61 3.16 -16.32
N LEU A 239 -43.00 3.37 -15.15
CA LEU A 239 -43.54 2.97 -13.85
C LEU A 239 -44.89 3.64 -13.53
N ARG A 240 -45.13 4.86 -14.04
CA ARG A 240 -46.36 5.63 -13.73
C ARG A 240 -47.61 4.99 -14.32
N ASP A 241 -47.46 4.29 -15.43
CA ASP A 241 -48.56 3.71 -16.22
C ASP A 241 -48.80 2.22 -15.87
N ILE A 242 -48.13 1.67 -14.86
CA ILE A 242 -48.42 0.34 -14.33
C ILE A 242 -49.85 0.33 -13.76
N VAL A 243 -50.65 -0.62 -14.24
CA VAL A 243 -52.01 -0.84 -13.73
C VAL A 243 -51.92 -1.68 -12.47
N VAL A 244 -52.23 -1.08 -11.32
CA VAL A 244 -52.12 -1.73 -10.01
C VAL A 244 -53.34 -2.61 -9.72
N VAL A 245 -54.53 -2.09 -9.99
CA VAL A 245 -55.79 -2.83 -9.84
C VAL A 245 -56.83 -2.28 -10.80
N GLN A 246 -57.79 -3.10 -11.20
CA GLN A 246 -58.95 -2.66 -11.96
C GLN A 246 -60.22 -2.79 -11.10
N ARG A 247 -60.99 -1.71 -10.97
CA ARG A 247 -62.27 -1.70 -10.26
C ARG A 247 -63.38 -1.14 -11.12
N GLU A 248 -64.50 -1.86 -11.22
CA GLU A 248 -65.66 -1.45 -12.03
C GLU A 248 -65.27 -1.04 -13.47
N ASN A 249 -64.34 -1.79 -14.06
CA ASN A 249 -63.77 -1.54 -15.39
C ASN A 249 -62.91 -0.26 -15.52
N ARG A 250 -62.53 0.38 -14.41
CA ARG A 250 -61.58 1.51 -14.38
C ARG A 250 -60.22 1.06 -13.82
N PRO A 251 -59.13 1.20 -14.58
CA PRO A 251 -57.79 0.93 -14.07
C PRO A 251 -57.36 2.01 -13.07
N VAL A 252 -56.73 1.60 -11.98
CA VAL A 252 -56.00 2.47 -11.06
C VAL A 252 -54.52 2.28 -11.36
N TYR A 253 -53.86 3.37 -11.72
CA TYR A 253 -52.45 3.37 -12.08
C TYR A 253 -51.56 3.64 -10.87
N LEU A 254 -50.27 3.29 -10.96
CA LEU A 254 -49.32 3.58 -9.90
C LEU A 254 -49.23 5.09 -9.61
N ARG A 255 -49.32 5.95 -10.64
CA ARG A 255 -49.39 7.42 -10.47
C ARG A 255 -50.59 7.92 -9.66
N ASP A 256 -51.65 7.12 -9.54
CA ASP A 256 -52.85 7.52 -8.80
C ASP A 256 -52.64 7.31 -7.30
N ILE A 257 -51.70 6.44 -6.90
CA ILE A 257 -51.48 5.99 -5.51
C ILE A 257 -50.04 6.21 -5.01
N ALA A 258 -49.11 6.63 -5.87
CA ALA A 258 -47.72 6.90 -5.51
C ALA A 258 -47.13 8.04 -6.36
N THR A 259 -46.16 8.76 -5.78
CA THR A 259 -45.35 9.75 -6.47
C THR A 259 -44.05 9.09 -6.90
N ILE A 260 -43.80 9.03 -8.20
CA ILE A 260 -42.57 8.45 -8.75
C ILE A 260 -41.62 9.59 -9.15
N THR A 261 -40.53 9.68 -8.41
CA THR A 261 -39.47 10.68 -8.60
C THR A 261 -38.21 10.00 -9.10
N ASP A 262 -37.63 10.57 -10.15
CA ASP A 262 -36.29 10.23 -10.62
C ASP A 262 -35.32 11.08 -9.83
N THR A 263 -34.67 10.48 -8.84
CA THR A 263 -33.83 11.16 -7.86
C THR A 263 -32.51 10.41 -7.70
N TYR A 264 -31.76 10.73 -6.65
CA TYR A 264 -30.55 10.05 -6.29
C TYR A 264 -30.70 9.47 -4.89
N LYS A 265 -29.91 8.43 -4.60
CA LYS A 265 -29.69 7.99 -3.23
C LYS A 265 -29.20 9.17 -2.39
N ASP A 266 -29.50 9.10 -1.10
CA ASP A 266 -29.04 10.08 -0.13
C ASP A 266 -27.50 10.11 -0.11
N LEU A 267 -26.94 11.26 0.28
CA LEU A 267 -25.50 11.51 0.23
C LEU A 267 -24.73 10.57 1.18
N ALA A 268 -24.17 9.49 0.64
CA ALA A 268 -23.29 8.58 1.39
C ALA A 268 -21.85 9.13 1.48
N SER A 269 -21.40 9.85 0.45
CA SER A 269 -20.11 10.52 0.45
C SER A 269 -20.09 11.79 -0.41
N LEU A 270 -19.15 12.69 -0.12
CA LEU A 270 -18.87 13.90 -0.88
C LEU A 270 -17.36 14.02 -1.05
N SER A 271 -16.89 14.50 -2.20
CA SER A 271 -15.48 14.82 -2.40
C SER A 271 -15.33 16.27 -2.85
N ARG A 272 -14.26 16.93 -2.38
CA ARG A 272 -13.89 18.29 -2.76
C ARG A 272 -12.39 18.41 -2.93
N ILE A 273 -11.97 19.20 -3.92
CA ILE A 273 -10.58 19.60 -4.08
C ILE A 273 -10.48 21.12 -4.00
N ASN A 274 -9.63 21.62 -3.11
CA ASN A 274 -9.44 23.06 -2.86
C ASN A 274 -10.75 23.82 -2.60
N GLY A 275 -11.73 23.17 -1.96
CA GLY A 275 -13.05 23.73 -1.67
C GLY A 275 -14.07 23.65 -2.81
N GLU A 276 -13.70 23.14 -3.99
CA GLU A 276 -14.62 22.89 -5.11
C GLU A 276 -15.09 21.43 -5.13
N THR A 277 -16.36 21.19 -5.46
CA THR A 277 -16.91 19.82 -5.63
C THR A 277 -16.08 19.04 -6.64
N ALA A 278 -15.71 17.81 -6.27
CA ALA A 278 -14.87 16.96 -7.09
C ALA A 278 -15.40 15.54 -7.17
N VAL A 279 -15.03 14.86 -8.27
CA VAL A 279 -15.16 13.41 -8.44
C VAL A 279 -13.76 12.85 -8.64
N SER A 280 -13.35 11.91 -7.80
CA SER A 280 -12.01 11.31 -7.90
C SER A 280 -12.06 9.97 -8.60
N ILE A 281 -11.02 9.68 -9.39
CA ILE A 281 -10.80 8.38 -10.01
C ILE A 281 -9.48 7.82 -9.45
N GLU A 282 -9.56 6.63 -8.90
CA GLU A 282 -8.45 5.87 -8.32
C GLU A 282 -8.08 4.71 -9.24
N ILE A 283 -6.81 4.59 -9.62
CA ILE A 283 -6.36 3.61 -10.61
C ILE A 283 -5.56 2.52 -9.91
N PHE A 284 -6.02 1.27 -10.04
CA PHE A 284 -5.39 0.10 -9.46
C PHE A 284 -4.74 -0.74 -10.56
N LYS A 285 -3.50 -1.19 -10.33
CA LYS A 285 -2.76 -2.03 -11.29
C LYS A 285 -2.93 -3.52 -11.01
N ARG A 286 -2.64 -4.34 -12.01
CA ARG A 286 -2.46 -5.78 -11.84
C ARG A 286 -1.10 -6.10 -11.20
N ALA A 287 -1.00 -7.27 -10.57
CA ALA A 287 0.23 -7.72 -9.93
C ALA A 287 1.37 -7.88 -10.95
N GLY A 288 2.59 -7.49 -10.58
CA GLY A 288 3.79 -7.57 -11.42
C GLY A 288 3.89 -6.59 -12.59
N GLU A 289 2.88 -5.73 -12.80
CA GLU A 289 2.91 -4.68 -13.81
C GLU A 289 3.79 -3.49 -13.39
N ASN A 290 4.40 -2.82 -14.38
CA ASN A 290 5.28 -1.68 -14.14
C ASN A 290 4.45 -0.39 -13.90
N SER A 291 4.46 0.13 -12.67
CA SER A 291 3.68 1.32 -12.30
C SER A 291 4.05 2.55 -13.12
N VAL A 292 5.34 2.83 -13.32
CA VAL A 292 5.80 4.03 -14.05
C VAL A 292 5.30 4.01 -15.49
N LYS A 293 5.44 2.87 -16.17
CA LYS A 293 5.00 2.73 -17.56
C LYS A 293 3.48 2.86 -17.67
N LEU A 294 2.74 2.25 -16.76
CA LEU A 294 1.27 2.28 -16.76
C LEU A 294 0.74 3.69 -16.53
N ILE A 295 1.33 4.43 -15.58
CA ILE A 295 0.97 5.84 -15.31
C ILE A 295 1.26 6.72 -16.53
N ASP A 296 2.39 6.51 -17.21
CA ASP A 296 2.71 7.24 -18.44
C ASP A 296 1.69 6.97 -19.55
N GLU A 297 1.23 5.72 -19.70
CA GLU A 297 0.19 5.36 -20.65
C GLU A 297 -1.15 6.04 -20.28
N VAL A 298 -1.57 5.94 -19.01
CA VAL A 298 -2.79 6.62 -18.52
C VAL A 298 -2.75 8.12 -18.79
N LYS A 299 -1.64 8.80 -18.47
CA LYS A 299 -1.48 10.25 -18.72
C LYS A 299 -1.54 10.62 -20.20
N GLN A 300 -1.14 9.72 -21.11
CA GLN A 300 -1.27 9.95 -22.55
C GLN A 300 -2.72 9.85 -23.04
N TYR A 301 -3.53 9.00 -22.41
CA TYR A 301 -4.96 8.87 -22.70
C TYR A 301 -5.79 10.01 -22.10
N ILE A 302 -5.41 10.48 -20.91
CA ILE A 302 -6.01 11.65 -20.26
C ILE A 302 -5.51 12.94 -20.92
N ASP A 303 -6.13 13.31 -22.04
CA ASP A 303 -5.86 14.57 -22.74
C ASP A 303 -6.73 15.70 -22.15
N PRO A 304 -6.13 16.73 -21.48
CA PRO A 304 -6.89 17.84 -20.91
C PRO A 304 -7.72 18.60 -21.95
N ASP A 305 -7.29 18.60 -23.22
CA ASP A 305 -7.95 19.34 -24.30
C ASP A 305 -9.21 18.64 -24.83
N LYS A 306 -9.38 17.34 -24.55
CA LYS A 306 -10.58 16.57 -24.91
C LYS A 306 -11.71 16.68 -23.91
N LEU A 307 -11.47 17.31 -22.76
CA LEU A 307 -12.45 17.41 -21.69
C LEU A 307 -13.53 18.45 -22.01
N PRO A 308 -14.76 18.25 -21.50
CA PRO A 308 -15.79 19.28 -21.56
C PRO A 308 -15.32 20.60 -20.93
N LYS A 309 -15.64 21.73 -21.60
CA LYS A 309 -15.21 23.07 -21.15
C LYS A 309 -15.63 23.35 -19.70
N GLY A 310 -14.67 23.72 -18.85
CA GLY A 310 -14.90 24.05 -17.44
C GLY A 310 -14.70 22.87 -16.48
N ILE A 311 -14.33 21.68 -16.98
CA ILE A 311 -13.81 20.60 -16.13
C ILE A 311 -12.28 20.65 -16.15
N HIS A 312 -11.68 20.62 -14.96
CA HIS A 312 -10.24 20.57 -14.77
C HIS A 312 -9.86 19.26 -14.06
N ILE A 313 -8.76 18.66 -14.50
CA ILE A 313 -8.18 17.47 -13.87
C ILE A 313 -7.01 17.92 -13.01
N THR A 314 -7.06 17.55 -11.74
CA THR A 314 -5.93 17.71 -10.82
C THR A 314 -5.42 16.33 -10.43
N THR A 315 -4.14 16.06 -10.65
CA THR A 315 -3.52 14.83 -10.17
C THR A 315 -3.27 14.94 -8.67
N VAL A 316 -3.93 14.08 -7.90
CA VAL A 316 -3.84 14.03 -6.43
C VAL A 316 -2.70 13.12 -6.00
N GLN A 317 -2.53 11.98 -6.68
CA GLN A 317 -1.48 11.01 -6.37
C GLN A 317 -0.86 10.54 -7.67
N ASP A 318 0.48 10.48 -7.67
CA ASP A 318 1.29 10.03 -8.79
C ASP A 318 2.56 9.36 -8.31
N ASP A 319 2.49 8.04 -8.15
CA ASP A 319 3.63 7.24 -7.71
C ASP A 319 4.79 7.27 -8.71
N SER A 320 4.54 7.62 -9.99
CA SER A 320 5.60 7.65 -11.01
C SER A 320 6.65 8.71 -10.74
N LYS A 321 6.28 9.87 -10.16
CA LYS A 321 7.22 10.93 -9.79
C LYS A 321 8.18 10.40 -8.72
N ASP A 322 7.61 9.86 -7.64
CA ASP A 322 8.37 9.36 -6.49
C ASP A 322 9.31 8.20 -6.92
N ILE A 323 8.82 7.24 -7.72
CA ILE A 323 9.65 6.14 -8.22
C ILE A 323 10.78 6.64 -9.13
N ARG A 324 10.52 7.63 -10.00
CA ARG A 324 11.56 8.21 -10.88
C ARG A 324 12.62 8.95 -10.09
N ASP A 325 12.24 9.71 -9.07
CA ASP A 325 13.18 10.45 -8.22
C ASP A 325 14.08 9.47 -7.46
N MET A 326 13.52 8.40 -6.91
CA MET A 326 14.29 7.36 -6.23
C MET A 326 15.25 6.61 -7.16
N LEU A 327 14.83 6.33 -8.41
CA LEU A 327 15.70 5.76 -9.43
C LEU A 327 16.81 6.72 -9.84
N ALA A 328 16.51 8.00 -10.02
CA ALA A 328 17.48 9.03 -10.34
C ALA A 328 18.51 9.21 -9.20
N GLU A 329 18.06 9.19 -7.95
CA GLU A 329 18.93 9.19 -6.77
C GLU A 329 19.83 7.95 -6.71
N LEU A 330 19.29 6.77 -6.96
CA LEU A 330 20.08 5.55 -7.09
C LEU A 330 21.15 5.70 -8.18
N GLU A 331 20.75 6.07 -9.40
CA GLU A 331 21.66 6.24 -10.54
C GLU A 331 22.75 7.26 -10.20
N ASN A 332 22.38 8.40 -9.62
CA ASN A 332 23.32 9.44 -9.19
C ASN A 332 24.26 8.95 -8.09
N ASN A 333 23.77 8.21 -7.10
CA ASN A 333 24.58 7.65 -6.03
C ASN A 333 25.55 6.58 -6.54
N ILE A 334 25.10 5.71 -7.47
CA ILE A 334 25.95 4.72 -8.12
C ILE A 334 27.03 5.41 -8.95
N VAL A 335 26.68 6.40 -9.78
CA VAL A 335 27.64 7.12 -10.63
C VAL A 335 28.62 7.92 -9.79
N SER A 336 28.15 8.61 -8.76
CA SER A 336 29.00 9.39 -7.85
C SER A 336 29.92 8.49 -7.03
N GLY A 337 29.39 7.39 -6.48
CA GLY A 337 30.17 6.38 -5.77
C GLY A 337 31.21 5.72 -6.67
N PHE A 338 30.83 5.34 -7.89
CA PHE A 338 31.73 4.82 -8.92
C PHE A 338 32.85 5.82 -9.22
N PHE A 339 32.52 7.08 -9.46
CA PHE A 339 33.51 8.12 -9.74
C PHE A 339 34.45 8.35 -8.56
N LEU A 340 33.94 8.43 -7.34
CA LEU A 340 34.72 8.57 -6.11
C LEU A 340 35.71 7.41 -5.96
N VAL A 341 35.23 6.17 -6.13
CA VAL A 341 36.06 4.96 -6.10
C VAL A 341 37.14 5.02 -7.17
N ILE A 342 36.81 5.35 -8.41
CA ILE A 342 37.77 5.49 -9.49
C ILE A 342 38.83 6.54 -9.15
N VAL A 343 38.44 7.71 -8.64
CA VAL A 343 39.37 8.79 -8.27
C VAL A 343 40.34 8.33 -7.17
N VAL A 344 39.83 7.69 -6.11
CA VAL A 344 40.66 7.14 -5.03
C VAL A 344 41.64 6.11 -5.62
N LEU A 345 41.15 5.17 -6.41
CA LEU A 345 42.00 4.14 -7.03
C LEU A 345 43.01 4.73 -8.01
N LEU A 346 42.70 5.83 -8.70
CA LEU A 346 43.61 6.49 -9.63
C LEU A 346 44.82 7.07 -8.89
N ILE A 347 44.60 7.63 -7.70
CA ILE A 347 45.65 8.19 -6.84
C ILE A 347 46.57 7.09 -6.31
N PHE A 348 46.01 5.95 -5.88
CA PHE A 348 46.79 4.88 -5.23
C PHE A 348 47.37 3.83 -6.19
N MET A 349 46.63 3.44 -7.22
CA MET A 349 46.95 2.28 -8.08
C MET A 349 47.18 2.63 -9.56
N GLY A 350 46.85 3.85 -9.97
CA GLY A 350 47.06 4.36 -11.34
C GLY A 350 46.03 3.91 -12.38
N LYS A 351 45.99 4.64 -13.50
CA LYS A 351 44.98 4.64 -14.57
C LYS A 351 44.36 3.29 -14.97
N ARG A 352 45.20 2.27 -15.17
CA ARG A 352 44.75 0.99 -15.73
C ARG A 352 44.20 0.05 -14.67
N ASN A 353 44.79 0.06 -13.48
CA ASN A 353 44.35 -0.80 -12.39
C ASN A 353 43.01 -0.33 -11.84
N SER A 354 42.83 1.00 -11.71
CA SER A 354 41.55 1.60 -11.34
C SER A 354 40.44 1.26 -12.33
N LEU A 355 40.74 1.19 -13.63
CA LEU A 355 39.77 0.79 -14.65
C LEU A 355 39.34 -0.68 -14.49
N PHE A 356 40.26 -1.60 -14.19
CA PHE A 356 39.92 -3.02 -14.00
C PHE A 356 39.04 -3.25 -12.77
N VAL A 357 39.36 -2.55 -11.67
CA VAL A 357 38.52 -2.58 -10.47
C VAL A 357 37.17 -1.91 -10.74
N GLY A 358 37.17 -0.77 -11.42
CA GLY A 358 35.97 -0.04 -11.79
C GLY A 358 35.01 -0.87 -12.63
N LEU A 359 35.51 -1.62 -13.61
CA LEU A 359 34.69 -2.52 -14.43
C LEU A 359 33.95 -3.57 -13.60
N ALA A 360 34.45 -3.95 -12.42
CA ALA A 360 33.77 -4.91 -11.58
C ALA A 360 32.37 -4.42 -11.17
N ILE A 361 32.21 -3.12 -10.88
CA ILE A 361 30.93 -2.53 -10.43
C ILE A 361 29.79 -2.75 -11.43
N PRO A 362 29.86 -2.29 -12.71
CA PRO A 362 28.78 -2.50 -13.65
C PRO A 362 28.55 -3.98 -13.96
N PHE A 363 29.59 -4.81 -14.10
CA PHE A 363 29.39 -6.25 -14.34
C PHE A 363 28.70 -6.94 -13.16
N SER A 364 29.01 -6.55 -11.92
CA SER A 364 28.34 -7.10 -10.74
C SER A 364 26.88 -6.68 -10.67
N LEU A 365 26.57 -5.42 -10.96
CA LEU A 365 25.19 -4.92 -11.00
C LEU A 365 24.38 -5.58 -12.12
N MET A 366 24.94 -5.72 -13.32
CA MET A 366 24.30 -6.40 -14.45
C MET A 366 23.98 -7.86 -14.15
N LEU A 367 24.92 -8.58 -13.53
CA LEU A 367 24.67 -9.94 -13.07
C LEU A 367 23.59 -10.00 -11.98
N SER A 368 23.59 -9.03 -11.06
CA SER A 368 22.60 -8.93 -10.00
C SER A 368 21.20 -8.67 -10.55
N PHE A 369 21.04 -7.71 -11.49
CA PHE A 369 19.78 -7.44 -12.17
C PHE A 369 19.27 -8.65 -12.94
N THR A 370 20.17 -9.40 -13.57
CA THR A 370 19.81 -10.64 -14.26
C THR A 370 19.25 -11.68 -13.28
N ILE A 371 19.92 -11.90 -12.14
CA ILE A 371 19.47 -12.86 -11.12
C ILE A 371 18.15 -12.41 -10.49
N MET A 372 18.01 -11.13 -10.14
CA MET A 372 16.77 -10.59 -9.59
C MET A 372 15.60 -10.73 -10.56
N SER A 373 15.84 -10.45 -11.85
CA SER A 373 14.84 -10.64 -12.92
C SER A 373 14.40 -12.11 -13.06
N LEU A 374 15.32 -13.07 -12.93
CA LEU A 374 15.00 -14.50 -12.95
C LEU A 374 14.21 -14.95 -11.71
N MET A 375 14.39 -14.27 -10.58
CA MET A 375 13.67 -14.53 -9.33
C MET A 375 12.33 -13.79 -9.24
N GLY A 376 11.98 -12.97 -10.25
CA GLY A 376 10.75 -12.16 -10.23
C GLY A 376 10.77 -11.01 -9.20
N ILE A 377 11.96 -10.60 -8.73
CA ILE A 377 12.08 -9.49 -7.78
C ILE A 377 11.96 -8.17 -8.56
N THR A 378 10.97 -7.34 -8.21
CA THR A 378 10.75 -6.02 -8.80
C THR A 378 11.75 -4.99 -8.30
N MET A 379 11.93 -3.91 -9.06
CA MET A 379 12.75 -2.77 -8.65
C MET A 379 11.90 -1.83 -7.79
N ASN A 380 11.96 -2.02 -6.47
CA ASN A 380 11.22 -1.23 -5.47
C ASN A 380 12.14 -0.48 -4.51
N MET A 381 11.57 0.40 -3.67
CA MET A 381 12.30 1.21 -2.69
C MET A 381 13.37 0.43 -1.90
N VAL A 382 12.98 -0.71 -1.35
CA VAL A 382 13.81 -1.51 -0.45
C VAL A 382 14.97 -2.15 -1.20
N VAL A 383 14.72 -2.63 -2.42
CA VAL A 383 15.75 -3.15 -3.33
C VAL A 383 16.73 -2.03 -3.70
N LEU A 384 16.24 -0.84 -4.06
CA LEU A 384 17.10 0.31 -4.38
C LEU A 384 18.01 0.69 -3.21
N PHE A 385 17.45 0.81 -2.01
CA PHE A 385 18.23 1.09 -0.80
C PHE A 385 19.32 0.03 -0.55
N ALA A 386 18.98 -1.26 -0.72
CA ALA A 386 19.93 -2.35 -0.58
C ALA A 386 21.04 -2.32 -1.65
N LEU A 387 20.73 -1.91 -2.88
CA LEU A 387 21.74 -1.70 -3.92
C LEU A 387 22.69 -0.56 -3.57
N ILE A 388 22.19 0.57 -3.05
CA ILE A 388 23.02 1.71 -2.60
C ILE A 388 23.99 1.26 -1.49
N LEU A 389 23.48 0.56 -0.47
CA LEU A 389 24.32 -0.03 0.58
C LEU A 389 25.36 -1.00 0.01
N GLY A 390 24.97 -1.79 -0.99
CA GLY A 390 25.82 -2.77 -1.65
C GLY A 390 26.98 -2.16 -2.44
N VAL A 391 26.80 -1.01 -3.10
CA VAL A 391 27.80 -0.41 -4.02
C VAL A 391 29.16 -0.20 -3.37
N GLY A 392 29.22 0.22 -2.11
CA GLY A 392 30.49 0.36 -1.39
C GLY A 392 31.21 -0.98 -1.22
N MET A 393 30.47 -2.02 -0.84
CA MET A 393 30.99 -3.37 -0.61
C MET A 393 31.30 -4.13 -1.92
N LEU A 394 30.64 -3.77 -3.02
CA LEU A 394 30.80 -4.44 -4.32
C LEU A 394 32.24 -4.31 -4.85
N VAL A 395 32.95 -3.23 -4.54
CA VAL A 395 34.28 -2.93 -5.08
C VAL A 395 35.40 -3.65 -4.34
N ASP A 396 35.24 -3.90 -3.03
CA ASP A 396 36.30 -4.39 -2.15
C ASP A 396 36.94 -5.68 -2.65
N ASN A 397 36.12 -6.65 -3.07
CA ASN A 397 36.58 -7.92 -3.63
C ASN A 397 37.44 -7.71 -4.88
N GLY A 398 37.04 -6.77 -5.74
CA GLY A 398 37.77 -6.41 -6.94
C GLY A 398 39.11 -5.76 -6.64
N ILE A 399 39.16 -4.85 -5.66
CA ILE A 399 40.38 -4.14 -5.24
C ILE A 399 41.44 -5.15 -4.78
N VAL A 400 41.08 -6.02 -3.83
CA VAL A 400 42.03 -6.97 -3.22
C VAL A 400 42.64 -7.91 -4.27
N ILE A 401 41.81 -8.42 -5.20
CA ILE A 401 42.27 -9.35 -6.24
C ILE A 401 43.14 -8.63 -7.27
N VAL A 402 42.69 -7.48 -7.80
CA VAL A 402 43.46 -6.75 -8.83
C VAL A 402 44.78 -6.24 -8.27
N GLU A 403 44.80 -5.75 -7.02
CA GLU A 403 46.03 -5.28 -6.36
C GLU A 403 47.02 -6.43 -6.15
N ASN A 404 46.56 -7.61 -5.70
CA ASN A 404 47.43 -8.77 -5.52
C ASN A 404 48.04 -9.25 -6.85
N ILE A 405 47.24 -9.28 -7.92
CA ILE A 405 47.72 -9.61 -9.27
C ILE A 405 48.73 -8.58 -9.75
N TYR A 406 48.46 -7.30 -9.52
CA TYR A 406 49.36 -6.22 -9.90
C TYR A 406 50.70 -6.28 -9.15
N ARG A 407 50.68 -6.53 -7.84
CA ARG A 407 51.87 -6.70 -7.00
C ARG A 407 52.78 -7.82 -7.55
N LEU A 408 52.22 -9.02 -7.76
CA LEU A 408 52.96 -10.17 -8.29
C LEU A 408 53.51 -9.94 -9.72
N HIS A 409 52.77 -9.20 -10.55
CA HIS A 409 53.24 -8.82 -11.88
C HIS A 409 54.42 -7.83 -11.83
N CYS A 410 54.44 -6.94 -10.82
CA CYS A 410 55.58 -6.05 -10.56
C CYS A 410 56.80 -6.80 -10.02
N GLU A 411 56.60 -7.82 -9.18
CA GLU A 411 57.64 -8.74 -8.67
C GLU A 411 58.26 -9.64 -9.78
N GLY A 412 57.81 -9.53 -11.02
CA GLY A 412 58.47 -10.12 -12.18
C GLY A 412 57.77 -11.33 -12.80
N LEU A 413 56.63 -11.75 -12.27
CA LEU A 413 55.82 -12.82 -12.87
C LEU A 413 55.22 -12.38 -14.22
N SER A 414 54.99 -13.33 -15.13
CA SER A 414 54.29 -13.06 -16.39
C SER A 414 52.81 -12.74 -16.11
N ARG A 415 52.15 -11.96 -16.98
CA ARG A 415 50.76 -11.50 -16.75
C ARG A 415 49.79 -12.63 -16.41
N THR A 416 49.89 -13.73 -17.13
CA THR A 416 49.03 -14.91 -16.93
C THR A 416 49.34 -15.61 -15.62
N GLU A 417 50.62 -15.71 -15.26
CA GLU A 417 51.03 -16.37 -14.02
C GLU A 417 50.75 -15.50 -12.79
N ALA A 418 50.94 -14.19 -12.89
CA ALA A 418 50.56 -13.21 -11.88
C ALA A 418 49.04 -13.23 -11.65
N ALA A 419 48.22 -13.28 -12.72
CA ALA A 419 46.77 -13.42 -12.59
C ALA A 419 46.38 -14.74 -11.91
N ARG A 420 47.04 -15.84 -12.28
CA ARG A 420 46.77 -17.18 -11.76
C ARG A 420 47.11 -17.29 -10.28
N ARG A 421 48.34 -16.92 -9.91
CA ARG A 421 48.85 -17.00 -8.54
C ARG A 421 48.22 -15.93 -7.65
N GLY A 422 48.10 -14.71 -8.17
CA GLY A 422 47.56 -13.57 -7.43
C GLY A 422 46.12 -13.78 -7.01
N ALA A 423 45.25 -14.17 -7.94
CA ALA A 423 43.88 -14.48 -7.57
C ALA A 423 43.79 -15.75 -6.69
N ALA A 424 44.62 -16.78 -6.93
CA ALA A 424 44.57 -18.00 -6.13
C ALA A 424 44.98 -17.80 -4.66
N GLU A 425 45.87 -16.85 -4.39
CA GLU A 425 46.35 -16.53 -3.04
C GLU A 425 45.28 -15.85 -2.19
N VAL A 426 44.53 -14.89 -2.77
CA VAL A 426 43.52 -14.12 -2.04
C VAL A 426 42.09 -14.66 -2.19
N ALA A 427 41.83 -15.62 -3.09
CA ALA A 427 40.48 -16.10 -3.37
C ALA A 427 39.74 -16.62 -2.13
N TRP A 428 40.40 -17.42 -1.28
CA TRP A 428 39.79 -17.91 -0.04
C TRP A 428 39.54 -16.81 0.98
N PRO A 429 40.52 -15.95 1.34
CA PRO A 429 40.27 -14.80 2.21
C PRO A 429 39.10 -13.93 1.75
N VAL A 430 39.03 -13.61 0.45
CA VAL A 430 37.97 -12.76 -0.13
C VAL A 430 36.60 -13.47 -0.09
N ALA A 431 36.55 -14.76 -0.47
CA ALA A 431 35.32 -15.55 -0.41
C ALA A 431 34.82 -15.71 1.02
N THR A 432 35.70 -16.00 1.99
CA THR A 432 35.34 -16.13 3.40
C THR A 432 34.89 -14.80 3.99
N SER A 433 35.56 -13.69 3.66
CA SER A 433 35.14 -12.34 4.08
C SER A 433 33.76 -11.98 3.53
N THR A 434 33.49 -12.29 2.25
CA THR A 434 32.17 -12.08 1.66
C THR A 434 31.13 -12.95 2.37
N LEU A 435 31.43 -14.23 2.59
CA LEU A 435 30.52 -15.16 3.27
C LEU A 435 30.21 -14.73 4.71
N THR A 436 31.16 -14.13 5.44
CA THR A 436 30.88 -13.58 6.77
C THR A 436 29.92 -12.39 6.71
N THR A 437 30.02 -11.53 5.69
CA THR A 437 29.05 -10.45 5.46
C THR A 437 27.68 -11.02 5.14
N LEU A 438 27.60 -12.00 4.23
CA LEU A 438 26.36 -12.70 3.90
C LEU A 438 25.73 -13.35 5.15
N ALA A 439 26.56 -13.98 6.00
CA ALA A 439 26.11 -14.61 7.23
C ALA A 439 25.58 -13.61 8.26
N ALA A 440 26.10 -12.37 8.28
CA ALA A 440 25.59 -11.31 9.16
C ALA A 440 24.20 -10.80 8.75
N PHE A 441 23.89 -10.80 7.45
CA PHE A 441 22.57 -10.40 6.92
C PHE A 441 21.56 -11.56 6.82
N SER A 442 22.04 -12.80 6.80
CA SER A 442 21.18 -14.00 6.70
C SER A 442 20.08 -14.09 7.77
N PRO A 443 20.30 -13.72 9.05
CA PRO A 443 19.23 -13.75 10.06
C PRO A 443 18.01 -12.90 9.69
N LEU A 444 18.18 -11.79 8.96
CA LEU A 444 17.06 -10.94 8.53
C LEU A 444 16.14 -11.63 7.52
N LEU A 445 16.59 -12.69 6.83
CA LEU A 445 15.75 -13.48 5.93
C LEU A 445 14.69 -14.30 6.68
N PHE A 446 14.92 -14.56 7.97
CA PHE A 446 14.05 -15.37 8.81
C PHE A 446 13.26 -14.52 9.81
N TRP A 447 13.23 -13.19 9.61
CA TRP A 447 12.38 -12.32 10.40
C TRP A 447 10.91 -12.68 10.10
N PRO A 448 10.09 -13.05 11.11
CA PRO A 448 8.67 -13.33 10.91
C PRO A 448 7.83 -12.07 10.64
N ASP A 449 6.55 -12.26 10.35
CA ASP A 449 5.54 -11.22 10.12
C ASP A 449 5.77 -10.36 8.86
N ILE A 450 4.83 -9.46 8.60
CA ILE A 450 4.80 -8.55 7.43
C ILE A 450 6.08 -7.71 7.35
N ILE A 451 6.61 -7.27 8.50
CA ILE A 451 7.87 -6.51 8.58
C ILE A 451 9.04 -7.36 8.07
N GLY A 452 9.04 -8.67 8.35
CA GLY A 452 10.06 -9.59 7.87
C GLY A 452 10.02 -9.81 6.36
N ASP A 453 8.83 -9.95 5.79
CA ASP A 453 8.67 -10.04 4.33
C ASP A 453 9.09 -8.73 3.63
N PHE A 454 8.77 -7.58 4.25
CA PHE A 454 9.16 -6.24 3.77
C PHE A 454 10.67 -6.02 3.86
N MET A 455 11.26 -6.19 5.04
CA MET A 455 12.69 -6.01 5.27
C MET A 455 13.54 -7.11 4.62
N GLY A 456 12.95 -8.27 4.32
CA GLY A 456 13.60 -9.42 3.68
C GLY A 456 14.13 -9.13 2.27
N TYR A 457 13.63 -8.09 1.58
CA TYR A 457 14.19 -7.63 0.31
C TYR A 457 15.62 -7.06 0.46
N ILE A 458 15.97 -6.48 1.62
CA ILE A 458 17.33 -5.97 1.88
C ILE A 458 18.37 -7.09 1.85
N PRO A 459 18.30 -8.13 2.71
CA PRO A 459 19.28 -9.21 2.69
C PRO A 459 19.24 -10.02 1.40
N LYS A 460 18.06 -10.25 0.78
CA LYS A 460 17.98 -10.94 -0.53
C LYS A 460 18.81 -10.20 -1.59
N THR A 461 18.61 -8.89 -1.71
CA THR A 461 19.32 -8.04 -2.68
C THR A 461 20.81 -7.96 -2.37
N LEU A 462 21.19 -7.78 -1.10
CA LEU A 462 22.60 -7.78 -0.69
C LEU A 462 23.29 -9.12 -0.95
N ILE A 463 22.60 -10.24 -0.72
CA ILE A 463 23.17 -11.57 -0.99
C ILE A 463 23.40 -11.77 -2.49
N ILE A 464 22.42 -11.41 -3.31
CA ILE A 464 22.54 -11.50 -4.78
C ILE A 464 23.68 -10.63 -5.29
N THR A 465 23.76 -9.38 -4.82
CA THR A 465 24.78 -8.42 -5.24
C THR A 465 26.19 -8.78 -4.80
N LEU A 466 26.40 -9.11 -3.53
CA LEU A 466 27.72 -9.48 -3.02
C LEU A 466 28.22 -10.80 -3.60
N THR A 467 27.32 -11.78 -3.80
CA THR A 467 27.67 -13.03 -4.48
C THR A 467 28.04 -12.78 -5.95
N SER A 468 27.31 -11.88 -6.62
CA SER A 468 27.65 -11.43 -7.98
C SER A 468 29.00 -10.73 -8.03
N SER A 469 29.33 -9.86 -7.07
CA SER A 469 30.67 -9.25 -6.97
C SER A 469 31.77 -10.26 -6.73
N LEU A 470 31.57 -11.21 -5.82
CA LEU A 470 32.54 -12.27 -5.60
C LEU A 470 32.79 -13.09 -6.87
N PHE A 471 31.73 -13.42 -7.62
CA PHE A 471 31.85 -14.13 -8.90
C PHE A 471 32.64 -13.30 -9.93
N VAL A 472 32.28 -12.03 -10.13
CA VAL A 472 32.97 -11.12 -11.05
C VAL A 472 34.45 -10.96 -10.66
N ALA A 473 34.74 -10.82 -9.36
CA ALA A 473 36.09 -10.63 -8.85
C ALA A 473 36.96 -11.89 -9.01
N LEU A 474 36.39 -13.09 -8.93
CA LEU A 474 37.13 -14.36 -9.07
C LEU A 474 37.23 -14.89 -10.51
N VAL A 475 36.31 -14.50 -11.39
CA VAL A 475 36.21 -15.01 -12.77
C VAL A 475 36.60 -13.95 -13.79
N ILE A 476 35.96 -12.79 -13.75
CA ILE A 476 36.12 -11.74 -14.77
C ILE A 476 37.43 -10.97 -14.54
N ASN A 477 37.67 -10.46 -13.33
CA ASN A 477 38.85 -9.62 -13.06
C ASN A 477 40.18 -10.33 -13.38
N PRO A 478 40.41 -11.60 -12.98
CA PRO A 478 41.66 -12.28 -13.28
C PRO A 478 41.83 -12.56 -14.78
N ALA A 479 40.75 -12.86 -15.50
CA ALA A 479 40.78 -13.05 -16.95
C ALA A 479 41.14 -11.75 -17.68
N VAL A 480 40.52 -10.63 -17.31
CA VAL A 480 40.80 -9.29 -17.85
C VAL A 480 42.25 -8.87 -17.54
N CYS A 481 42.69 -9.03 -16.28
CA CYS A 481 44.05 -8.71 -15.87
C CYS A 481 45.10 -9.56 -16.61
N SER A 482 44.84 -10.85 -16.86
CA SER A 482 45.78 -11.74 -17.55
C SER A 482 46.17 -11.26 -18.96
N VAL A 483 45.32 -10.45 -19.61
CA VAL A 483 45.56 -9.90 -20.95
C VAL A 483 46.08 -8.47 -20.87
N LEU A 484 45.42 -7.62 -20.07
CA LEU A 484 45.56 -6.16 -20.17
C LEU A 484 46.48 -5.55 -19.12
N ILE A 485 46.86 -6.28 -18.06
CA ILE A 485 47.77 -5.75 -17.03
C ILE A 485 49.14 -5.47 -17.64
N LYS A 486 49.70 -4.27 -17.38
CA LYS A 486 51.05 -3.91 -17.83
C LYS A 486 51.96 -3.75 -16.61
N LYS A 487 53.24 -4.02 -16.83
CA LYS A 487 54.28 -3.78 -15.81
C LYS A 487 54.33 -2.26 -15.56
N GLY A 488 54.02 -1.83 -14.35
CA GLY A 488 54.32 -0.47 -13.91
C GLY A 488 55.82 -0.33 -13.67
N HIS A 489 56.35 0.89 -13.78
CA HIS A 489 57.75 1.20 -13.44
C HIS A 489 58.01 1.26 -11.92
N HIS A 490 57.16 0.65 -11.10
CA HIS A 490 57.42 0.53 -9.67
C HIS A 490 58.45 -0.57 -9.45
N ASN A 491 59.73 -0.17 -9.42
CA ASN A 491 60.78 -0.98 -8.82
C ASN A 491 60.46 -1.15 -7.33
N PHE A 492 59.90 -2.31 -6.98
CA PHE A 492 59.88 -2.80 -5.60
C PHE A 492 61.25 -3.34 -5.16
N ASP A 493 62.18 -3.49 -6.09
CA ASP A 493 63.58 -3.82 -5.83
C ASP A 493 64.42 -2.53 -5.70
N ASN A 494 65.01 -2.33 -4.51
CA ASN A 494 66.04 -1.34 -4.15
C ASN A 494 65.62 0.11 -3.88
N SER A 495 64.77 0.33 -2.87
CA SER A 495 64.95 1.51 -2.00
C SER A 495 64.54 1.22 -0.56
N GLU A 496 65.52 0.85 0.27
CA GLU A 496 65.48 1.29 1.66
C GLU A 496 65.29 2.81 1.68
N THR A 497 64.45 3.30 2.59
CA THR A 497 64.40 4.71 3.05
C THR A 497 63.79 5.80 2.16
N GLU A 498 62.57 5.62 1.66
CA GLU A 498 61.64 6.76 1.59
C GLU A 498 60.18 6.32 1.72
N PHE A 499 59.87 5.67 2.85
CA PHE A 499 58.47 5.48 3.25
C PHE A 499 57.75 6.83 3.18
N HIS A 500 56.68 6.88 2.39
CA HIS A 500 55.69 7.96 2.39
C HIS A 500 55.45 8.37 3.86
N PRO A 501 55.41 9.67 4.21
CA PRO A 501 55.34 10.13 5.60
C PRO A 501 54.23 9.45 6.42
N PHE A 502 53.14 9.04 5.74
CA PHE A 502 52.06 8.22 6.28
C PHE A 502 52.52 6.86 6.84
N VAL A 503 53.34 6.10 6.10
CA VAL A 503 53.80 4.77 6.52
C VAL A 503 54.77 4.87 7.70
N ARG A 504 55.64 5.89 7.73
CA ARG A 504 56.51 6.17 8.90
C ARG A 504 55.71 6.51 10.15
N GLY A 505 54.63 7.27 9.99
CA GLY A 505 53.69 7.59 11.07
C GLY A 505 53.01 6.33 11.61
N TYR A 506 52.45 5.52 10.71
CA TYR A 506 51.83 4.24 11.05
C TYR A 506 52.80 3.28 11.76
N GLU A 507 54.02 3.14 11.25
CA GLU A 507 55.05 2.28 11.84
C GLU A 507 55.41 2.71 13.27
N ARG A 508 55.56 4.02 13.51
CA ARG A 508 55.84 4.55 14.85
C ARG A 508 54.71 4.23 15.83
N ILE A 509 53.46 4.37 15.40
CA ILE A 509 52.28 4.02 16.21
C ILE A 509 52.25 2.51 16.48
N LEU A 510 52.48 1.68 15.44
CA LEU A 510 52.47 0.23 15.55
C LEU A 510 53.55 -0.28 16.52
N ARG A 511 54.79 0.22 16.41
CA ARG A 511 55.88 -0.12 17.34
C ARG A 511 55.54 0.30 18.77
N GLY A 512 54.90 1.45 18.96
CA GLY A 512 54.37 1.90 20.25
C GLY A 512 53.30 0.97 20.82
N ALA A 513 52.33 0.58 19.99
CA ALA A 513 51.25 -0.34 20.33
C ALA A 513 51.77 -1.72 20.73
N LEU A 514 52.73 -2.27 19.97
CA LEU A 514 53.36 -3.57 20.25
C LEU A 514 54.19 -3.55 21.55
N ARG A 515 54.88 -2.44 21.84
CA ARG A 515 55.64 -2.27 23.09
C ARG A 515 54.74 -2.25 24.32
N HIS A 516 53.51 -1.75 24.19
CA HIS A 516 52.55 -1.61 25.28
C HIS A 516 51.25 -2.40 25.04
N ARG A 517 51.36 -3.66 24.62
CA ARG A 517 50.21 -4.52 24.27
C ARG A 517 49.11 -4.59 25.34
N GLY A 518 49.47 -4.67 26.62
CA GLY A 518 48.50 -4.72 27.72
C GLY A 518 47.73 -3.41 27.88
N LEU A 519 48.44 -2.28 27.81
CA LEU A 519 47.84 -0.95 27.83
C LEU A 519 46.89 -0.75 26.65
N LEU A 520 47.29 -1.19 25.45
CA LEU A 520 46.45 -1.09 24.25
C LEU A 520 45.13 -1.85 24.43
N VAL A 521 45.19 -3.11 24.88
CA VAL A 521 43.99 -3.93 25.15
C VAL A 521 43.13 -3.28 26.22
N SER A 522 43.73 -2.76 27.30
CA SER A 522 43.00 -2.04 28.35
C SER A 522 42.33 -0.77 27.85
N ILE A 523 43.01 0.00 26.98
CA ILE A 523 42.43 1.21 26.36
C ILE A 523 41.28 0.84 25.42
N SER A 524 41.43 -0.19 24.59
CA SER A 524 40.35 -0.64 23.70
C SER A 524 39.14 -1.13 24.49
N PHE A 525 39.36 -1.88 25.58
CA PHE A 525 38.27 -2.32 26.46
C PHE A 525 37.63 -1.13 27.19
N LEU A 526 38.43 -0.20 27.71
CA LEU A 526 37.94 1.03 28.31
C LEU A 526 37.10 1.84 27.33
N PHE A 527 37.54 1.95 26.06
CA PHE A 527 36.83 2.64 25.01
C PHE A 527 35.48 1.97 24.69
N LEU A 528 35.45 0.62 24.66
CA LEU A 528 34.20 -0.14 24.49
C LEU A 528 33.23 0.06 25.66
N VAL A 529 33.73 0.04 26.91
CA VAL A 529 32.90 0.31 28.08
C VAL A 529 32.42 1.76 28.09
N LEU A 530 33.30 2.70 27.75
CA LEU A 530 32.97 4.12 27.67
C LEU A 530 31.93 4.38 26.58
N SER A 531 32.06 3.77 25.39
CA SER A 531 31.07 3.94 24.32
C SER A 531 29.71 3.38 24.73
N ALA A 532 29.66 2.22 25.37
CA ALA A 532 28.43 1.64 25.90
C ALA A 532 27.80 2.52 27.00
N GLN A 533 28.61 3.07 27.91
CA GLN A 533 28.13 3.99 28.95
C GLN A 533 27.66 5.34 28.39
N LEU A 534 28.38 5.89 27.41
CA LEU A 534 27.98 7.12 26.72
C LEU A 534 26.66 6.89 25.98
N TYR A 535 26.50 5.77 25.29
CA TYR A 535 25.23 5.42 24.65
C TYR A 535 24.11 5.24 25.67
N GLY A 536 24.34 4.53 26.79
CA GLY A 536 23.34 4.36 27.83
C GLY A 536 22.92 5.67 28.52
N ARG A 537 23.82 6.67 28.60
CA ARG A 537 23.56 7.96 29.26
C ARG A 537 23.00 9.02 28.31
N PHE A 538 23.45 9.06 27.06
CA PHE A 538 23.13 10.11 26.10
C PHE A 538 22.33 9.61 24.89
N GLY A 539 22.19 8.31 24.72
CA GLY A 539 21.36 7.72 23.67
C GLY A 539 19.90 8.05 23.92
N LYS A 540 19.22 8.54 22.89
CA LYS A 540 17.79 8.91 22.94
C LYS A 540 16.85 7.69 22.81
N GLY A 541 17.34 6.49 23.14
CA GLY A 541 16.63 5.23 22.92
C GLY A 541 16.75 4.71 21.49
N VAL A 542 15.89 3.76 21.14
CA VAL A 542 15.77 3.17 19.80
C VAL A 542 14.41 3.61 19.25
N THR A 543 14.40 4.27 18.10
CA THR A 543 13.18 4.47 17.31
C THR A 543 13.15 3.41 16.22
N LEU A 544 12.00 2.77 16.01
CA LEU A 544 11.86 1.68 15.04
C LEU A 544 12.03 2.20 13.60
N PHE A 545 11.55 3.42 13.36
CA PHE A 545 11.71 4.17 12.11
C PHE A 545 12.28 5.56 12.38
N VAL A 546 12.84 6.18 11.35
CA VAL A 546 13.29 7.57 11.39
C VAL A 546 12.09 8.44 11.02
N ASP A 547 11.83 9.49 11.81
CA ASP A 547 10.82 10.49 11.46
C ASP A 547 11.30 11.24 10.20
N VAL A 548 10.79 10.83 9.03
CA VAL A 548 10.94 11.58 7.78
C VAL A 548 9.88 12.68 7.73
N GLU A 549 10.23 13.85 7.19
CA GLU A 549 9.23 14.89 7.00
C GLU A 549 8.18 14.41 5.99
N PRO A 550 6.90 14.31 6.37
CA PRO A 550 5.90 13.72 5.50
C PRO A 550 5.65 14.62 4.29
N ARG A 551 5.47 14.01 3.11
CA ARG A 551 5.09 14.75 1.88
C ARG A 551 3.61 15.16 1.88
N SER A 552 2.82 14.48 2.70
CA SER A 552 1.40 14.72 2.88
C SER A 552 0.96 14.40 4.28
N VAL A 553 -0.07 15.09 4.75
CA VAL A 553 -0.70 14.86 6.07
C VAL A 553 -2.17 14.60 5.84
N GLN A 554 -2.75 13.72 6.66
CA GLN A 554 -4.16 13.43 6.62
C GLN A 554 -4.83 13.83 7.94
N ILE A 555 -5.90 14.61 7.84
CA ILE A 555 -6.71 15.03 8.98
C ILE A 555 -8.00 14.23 8.95
N GLU A 556 -8.27 13.45 9.98
CA GLU A 556 -9.53 12.74 10.18
C GLU A 556 -10.42 13.54 11.12
N VAL A 557 -11.70 13.65 10.77
CA VAL A 557 -12.77 14.24 11.57
C VAL A 557 -13.78 13.13 11.85
N ARG A 558 -14.02 12.84 13.12
CA ARG A 558 -14.99 11.85 13.56
C ARG A 558 -16.01 12.49 14.48
N TYR A 559 -17.27 12.50 14.06
CA TYR A 559 -18.40 12.74 14.93
C TYR A 559 -18.91 11.42 15.54
N PRO A 560 -19.72 11.46 16.61
CA PRO A 560 -20.48 10.31 17.05
C PRO A 560 -21.35 9.76 15.92
N GLU A 561 -21.54 8.44 15.91
CA GLU A 561 -22.37 7.76 14.92
C GLU A 561 -23.79 8.35 14.85
N GLY A 562 -24.43 8.22 13.68
CA GLY A 562 -25.76 8.79 13.42
C GLY A 562 -25.75 10.29 13.15
N THR A 563 -24.58 10.93 13.15
CA THR A 563 -24.45 12.33 12.71
C THR A 563 -24.68 12.43 11.20
N ALA A 564 -25.58 13.34 10.82
CA ALA A 564 -25.88 13.62 9.41
C ALA A 564 -24.67 14.16 8.67
N ILE A 565 -24.51 13.78 7.39
CA ILE A 565 -23.34 14.10 6.57
C ILE A 565 -23.13 15.62 6.43
N GLU A 566 -24.19 16.41 6.44
CA GLU A 566 -24.13 17.87 6.34
C GLU A 566 -23.42 18.49 7.55
N LYS A 567 -23.59 17.92 8.74
CA LYS A 567 -22.93 18.42 9.95
C LYS A 567 -21.44 18.08 9.94
N THR A 568 -21.09 16.89 9.44
CA THR A 568 -19.70 16.51 9.19
C THR A 568 -19.07 17.40 8.12
N ASP A 569 -19.83 17.73 7.07
CA ASP A 569 -19.41 18.63 6.00
C ASP A 569 -19.08 20.03 6.52
N ASP A 570 -19.92 20.59 7.40
CA ASP A 570 -19.69 21.89 8.02
C ASP A 570 -18.37 21.93 8.81
N ALA A 571 -18.05 20.86 9.54
CA ALA A 571 -16.78 20.75 10.27
C ALA A 571 -15.58 20.67 9.34
N VAL A 572 -15.68 19.87 8.27
CA VAL A 572 -14.63 19.76 7.25
C VAL A 572 -14.40 21.10 6.55
N ARG A 573 -15.46 21.84 6.20
CA ARG A 573 -15.35 23.20 5.61
C ARG A 573 -14.68 24.18 6.56
N HIS A 574 -14.95 24.07 7.86
CA HIS A 574 -14.28 24.90 8.86
C HIS A 574 -12.76 24.66 8.86
N ILE A 575 -12.35 23.39 8.75
CA ILE A 575 -10.93 23.00 8.65
C ILE A 575 -10.33 23.50 7.33
N GLU A 576 -11.01 23.30 6.19
CA GLU A 576 -10.59 23.79 4.87
C GLU A 576 -10.33 25.31 4.91
N GLN A 577 -11.21 26.08 5.55
CA GLN A 577 -11.03 27.52 5.72
C GLN A 577 -9.88 27.88 6.66
N ALA A 578 -9.69 27.14 7.76
CA ALA A 578 -8.62 27.39 8.73
C ALA A 578 -7.22 27.17 8.14
N ILE A 579 -7.09 26.21 7.22
CA ILE A 579 -5.83 25.89 6.52
C ILE A 579 -5.64 26.72 5.24
N SER A 580 -6.69 27.36 4.74
CA SER A 580 -6.60 28.22 3.55
C SER A 580 -5.59 29.38 3.73
N GLY A 581 -4.85 29.69 2.67
CA GLY A 581 -3.86 30.77 2.66
C GLY A 581 -2.48 30.41 3.26
N ILE A 582 -2.22 29.13 3.53
CA ILE A 582 -0.86 28.63 3.83
C ILE A 582 -0.17 28.30 2.50
N ASN A 583 0.90 29.03 2.19
CA ASN A 583 1.61 28.91 0.90
C ASN A 583 2.32 27.56 0.70
N ASP A 584 2.58 26.81 1.78
CA ASP A 584 3.29 25.53 1.71
C ASP A 584 2.38 24.35 1.29
N ILE A 585 1.09 24.60 1.00
CA ILE A 585 0.11 23.59 0.58
C ILE A 585 -0.04 23.62 -0.95
N GLU A 586 0.10 22.47 -1.60
CA GLU A 586 -0.12 22.30 -3.04
C GLU A 586 -1.62 22.17 -3.33
N PHE A 587 -2.30 21.25 -2.65
CA PHE A 587 -3.76 21.11 -2.70
C PHE A 587 -4.30 20.42 -1.43
N VAL A 588 -5.61 20.55 -1.24
CA VAL A 588 -6.38 19.86 -0.21
C VAL A 588 -7.49 19.05 -0.88
N LEU A 589 -7.50 17.74 -0.68
CA LEU A 589 -8.59 16.85 -1.06
C LEU A 589 -9.39 16.49 0.19
N ALA A 590 -10.64 16.90 0.28
CA ALA A 590 -11.55 16.54 1.35
C ALA A 590 -12.54 15.47 0.88
N ASN A 591 -12.67 14.39 1.64
CA ASN A 591 -13.68 13.34 1.45
C ASN A 591 -14.55 13.28 2.71
N ILE A 592 -15.85 13.47 2.55
CA ILE A 592 -16.86 13.38 3.62
C ILE A 592 -17.64 12.09 3.40
N GLY A 593 -18.03 11.41 4.47
CA GLY A 593 -18.66 10.10 4.37
C GLY A 593 -17.66 8.95 4.23
N GLN A 594 -16.35 9.22 4.27
CA GLN A 594 -15.29 8.23 4.13
C GLN A 594 -14.19 8.48 5.17
N GLY A 595 -13.92 7.46 5.99
CA GLY A 595 -12.85 7.47 7.00
C GLY A 595 -11.46 7.22 6.44
N MET A 596 -10.45 7.43 7.29
CA MET A 596 -9.07 7.01 7.02
C MET A 596 -9.00 5.48 6.97
N GLY A 597 -8.43 4.90 5.92
CA GLY A 597 -8.32 3.45 5.76
C GLY A 597 -9.39 2.78 4.89
N ALA A 598 -10.29 3.54 4.25
CA ALA A 598 -11.19 3.00 3.22
C ALA A 598 -10.43 2.27 2.08
N ALA A 599 -9.18 2.68 1.81
CA ALA A 599 -8.28 2.01 0.86
C ALA A 599 -7.75 0.63 1.33
N PHE A 600 -7.84 0.33 2.63
CA PHE A 600 -7.38 -0.93 3.24
C PHE A 600 -8.54 -1.80 3.77
N GLY A 601 -9.78 -1.48 3.42
CA GLY A 601 -10.96 -2.22 3.86
C GLY A 601 -11.40 -1.98 5.32
N GLU A 602 -10.64 -1.20 6.09
CA GLU A 602 -10.93 -0.89 7.52
C GLU A 602 -11.92 0.27 7.73
N GLY A 603 -12.35 0.96 6.66
CA GLY A 603 -13.23 2.12 6.75
C GLY A 603 -14.51 1.95 5.97
N SER A 604 -15.63 1.74 6.66
CA SER A 604 -16.97 1.86 6.09
C SER A 604 -17.24 3.30 5.62
N SER A 605 -18.01 3.43 4.53
CA SER A 605 -18.61 4.72 4.18
C SER A 605 -19.60 5.08 5.28
N ALA A 606 -19.32 6.13 6.04
CA ALA A 606 -20.12 6.52 7.19
C ALA A 606 -20.27 8.04 7.26
N THR A 607 -21.50 8.52 7.40
CA THR A 607 -21.85 9.94 7.34
C THR A 607 -21.19 10.79 8.42
N TYR A 608 -20.79 10.17 9.53
CA TYR A 608 -20.13 10.81 10.67
C TYR A 608 -18.61 10.93 10.53
N LEU A 609 -18.03 10.42 9.44
CA LEU A 609 -16.59 10.47 9.14
C LEU A 609 -16.28 11.49 8.05
N GLY A 610 -15.17 12.20 8.22
CA GLY A 610 -14.58 13.04 7.19
C GLY A 610 -13.06 12.91 7.21
N SER A 611 -12.42 12.99 6.05
CA SER A 611 -10.97 12.98 5.91
C SER A 611 -10.52 14.09 4.97
N LEU A 612 -9.43 14.77 5.32
CA LEU A 612 -8.77 15.76 4.48
C LEU A 612 -7.34 15.27 4.21
N TYR A 613 -7.03 15.03 2.95
CA TYR A 613 -5.68 14.75 2.48
C TYR A 613 -5.04 16.05 2.00
N ILE A 614 -3.93 16.43 2.64
CA ILE A 614 -3.21 17.68 2.37
C ILE A 614 -1.85 17.31 1.79
N ARG A 615 -1.59 17.74 0.55
CA ARG A 615 -0.28 17.59 -0.09
C ARG A 615 0.50 18.90 0.07
N PHE A 616 1.75 18.80 0.51
CA PHE A 616 2.64 19.95 0.61
C PHE A 616 3.43 20.14 -0.69
N VAL A 617 3.84 21.38 -0.97
CA VAL A 617 4.79 21.68 -2.06
C VAL A 617 6.12 20.93 -1.86
N ASP A 618 6.95 20.80 -2.90
CA ASP A 618 8.25 20.12 -2.78
C ASP A 618 9.15 20.82 -1.73
N GLU A 619 9.99 20.06 -1.02
CA GLU A 619 10.77 20.53 0.15
C GLU A 619 11.58 21.82 -0.14
N GLY A 620 12.13 21.94 -1.35
CA GLY A 620 12.92 23.11 -1.77
C GLY A 620 12.13 24.41 -1.89
N GLU A 621 10.80 24.34 -2.00
CA GLU A 621 9.91 25.50 -2.11
C GLU A 621 9.21 25.86 -0.79
N ARG A 622 9.39 25.05 0.26
CA ARG A 622 8.75 25.25 1.57
C ARG A 622 9.41 26.38 2.36
N THR A 623 8.58 27.16 3.05
CA THR A 623 9.04 28.25 3.93
C THR A 623 9.46 27.80 5.34
N GLY A 624 9.14 26.56 5.74
CA GLY A 624 9.50 25.98 7.04
C GLY A 624 9.37 24.45 7.09
N SER A 625 9.64 23.86 8.25
CA SER A 625 9.53 22.40 8.45
C SER A 625 8.09 21.93 8.45
N THR A 626 7.87 20.72 7.95
CA THR A 626 6.54 20.09 7.87
C THR A 626 5.89 19.94 9.24
N SER A 627 6.66 19.53 10.24
CA SER A 627 6.24 19.45 11.64
C SER A 627 5.76 20.80 12.20
N GLY A 628 6.40 21.89 11.78
CA GLY A 628 5.99 23.25 12.15
C GLY A 628 4.68 23.66 11.48
N VAL A 629 4.42 23.21 10.25
CA VAL A 629 3.15 23.44 9.54
C VAL A 629 2.03 22.60 10.16
N VAL A 630 2.27 21.34 10.49
CA VAL A 630 1.31 20.46 11.18
C VAL A 630 0.93 21.03 12.54
N GLN A 631 1.89 21.54 13.30
CA GLN A 631 1.59 22.20 14.57
C GLN A 631 0.74 23.46 14.36
N LYS A 632 1.01 24.27 13.31
CA LYS A 632 0.16 25.40 12.94
C LYS A 632 -1.26 24.96 12.55
N PHE A 633 -1.43 23.82 11.90
CA PHE A 633 -2.76 23.25 11.63
C PHE A 633 -3.49 22.95 12.93
N ARG A 634 -2.84 22.24 13.87
CA ARG A 634 -3.42 21.93 15.19
C ARG A 634 -3.83 23.20 15.94
N ASP A 635 -2.99 24.23 15.91
CA ASP A 635 -3.27 25.50 16.60
C ASP A 635 -4.40 26.31 15.93
N ARG A 636 -4.52 26.27 14.59
CA ARG A 636 -5.55 27.02 13.82
C ARG A 636 -6.91 26.34 13.78
N ILE A 637 -6.95 25.01 13.69
CA ILE A 637 -8.20 24.23 13.63
C ILE A 637 -8.98 24.38 14.96
N GLY A 638 -8.27 24.43 16.09
CA GLY A 638 -8.88 24.53 17.41
C GLY A 638 -9.72 23.30 17.76
N LYS A 639 -10.65 23.45 18.71
CA LYS A 639 -11.58 22.38 19.10
C LYS A 639 -12.93 22.60 18.41
N ILE A 640 -13.37 21.62 17.63
CA ILE A 640 -14.73 21.59 17.06
C ILE A 640 -15.65 20.86 18.06
N PRO A 641 -16.74 21.49 18.55
CA PRO A 641 -17.64 20.84 19.50
C PRO A 641 -18.24 19.54 18.96
N GLY A 642 -18.02 18.45 19.69
CA GLY A 642 -18.57 17.13 19.37
C GLY A 642 -17.83 16.37 18.28
N ALA A 643 -16.74 16.90 17.70
CA ALA A 643 -15.90 16.16 16.76
C ALA A 643 -14.54 15.84 17.37
N GLU A 644 -14.08 14.61 17.18
CA GLU A 644 -12.70 14.21 17.41
C GLU A 644 -11.91 14.47 16.12
N ILE A 645 -10.81 15.23 16.23
CA ILE A 645 -9.95 15.57 15.10
C ILE A 645 -8.60 14.92 15.34
N THR A 646 -8.18 14.08 14.41
CA THR A 646 -6.87 13.41 14.46
C THR A 646 -6.04 13.86 13.28
N VAL A 647 -4.81 14.32 13.54
CA VAL A 647 -3.88 14.70 12.47
C VAL A 647 -2.79 13.64 12.43
N LYS A 648 -2.80 12.82 11.37
CA LYS A 648 -1.81 11.76 11.17
C LYS A 648 -0.87 12.11 10.02
N ASP A 649 0.41 11.87 10.26
CA ASP A 649 1.41 11.86 9.20
C ASP A 649 1.22 10.58 8.39
N LEU A 650 1.37 10.65 7.07
CA LEU A 650 1.31 9.45 6.24
C LEU A 650 2.63 8.68 6.44
N GLU A 651 2.59 7.59 7.20
CA GLU A 651 3.76 6.75 7.46
C GLU A 651 4.11 5.91 6.21
N GLU A 652 5.40 5.86 5.85
CA GLU A 652 5.90 4.97 4.81
C GLU A 652 6.12 3.57 5.37
N GLY A 653 5.39 2.58 4.84
CA GLY A 653 5.54 1.16 5.19
C GLY A 653 4.22 0.48 5.54
N PRO A 654 4.28 -0.78 6.03
CA PRO A 654 3.08 -1.51 6.45
C PRO A 654 2.34 -0.78 7.57
N PRO A 655 1.00 -0.74 7.56
CA PRO A 655 0.22 -0.08 8.60
C PRO A 655 0.54 -0.71 9.96
N GLN A 656 0.83 0.15 10.94
CA GLN A 656 1.10 -0.28 12.31
C GLN A 656 -0.02 0.19 13.23
N LYS A 657 -0.32 -0.64 14.24
CA LYS A 657 -1.11 -0.20 15.38
C LYS A 657 -0.40 0.98 16.07
N PRO A 658 -1.13 1.89 16.73
CA PRO A 658 -0.52 2.97 17.50
C PRO A 658 0.59 2.44 18.44
N PRO A 659 1.68 3.19 18.66
CA PRO A 659 2.84 2.72 19.43
C PRO A 659 2.51 2.25 20.85
N VAL A 660 1.40 2.73 21.42
CA VAL A 660 0.89 2.35 22.73
C VAL A 660 -0.59 2.03 22.62
N ASN A 661 -0.95 0.76 22.78
CA ASN A 661 -2.32 0.28 22.85
C ASN A 661 -2.58 -0.42 24.19
N ILE A 662 -3.78 -0.26 24.73
CA ILE A 662 -4.23 -0.92 25.95
C ILE A 662 -5.50 -1.69 25.59
N GLU A 663 -5.43 -3.01 25.62
CA GLU A 663 -6.57 -3.89 25.36
C GLU A 663 -7.24 -4.28 26.69
N ILE A 664 -8.56 -4.14 26.75
CA ILE A 664 -9.38 -4.47 27.93
C ILE A 664 -10.38 -5.54 27.49
N SER A 665 -10.48 -6.64 28.24
CA SER A 665 -11.33 -7.77 27.89
C SER A 665 -12.24 -8.17 29.05
N GLY A 666 -13.49 -8.53 28.74
CA GLY A 666 -14.49 -8.96 29.71
C GLY A 666 -15.86 -9.17 29.05
N ASP A 667 -16.80 -9.75 29.79
CA ASP A 667 -18.13 -10.13 29.26
C ASP A 667 -19.16 -8.98 29.34
N ASP A 668 -18.89 -7.92 30.11
CA ASP A 668 -19.81 -6.81 30.38
C ASP A 668 -19.27 -5.50 29.78
N LEU A 669 -19.85 -5.08 28.65
CA LEU A 669 -19.48 -3.85 27.95
C LEU A 669 -19.60 -2.58 28.82
N GLY A 670 -20.59 -2.52 29.70
CA GLY A 670 -20.79 -1.37 30.58
C GLY A 670 -19.65 -1.19 31.58
N GLN A 671 -19.14 -2.29 32.12
CA GLN A 671 -17.96 -2.28 32.98
C GLN A 671 -16.69 -1.92 32.21
N LEU A 672 -16.51 -2.47 31.01
CA LEU A 672 -15.35 -2.19 30.16
C LEU A 672 -15.27 -0.70 29.79
N SER A 673 -16.40 -0.09 29.42
CA SER A 673 -16.48 1.35 29.10
C SER A 673 -16.11 2.24 30.30
N ALA A 674 -16.58 1.88 31.51
CA ALA A 674 -16.23 2.60 32.72
C ALA A 674 -14.71 2.54 33.02
N ILE A 675 -14.11 1.35 32.88
CA ILE A 675 -12.66 1.15 33.08
C ILE A 675 -11.86 1.92 32.01
N ALA A 676 -12.25 1.83 30.75
CA ALA A 676 -11.59 2.56 29.65
C ALA A 676 -11.59 4.08 29.91
N THR A 677 -12.72 4.62 30.37
CA THR A 677 -12.86 6.05 30.72
C THR A 677 -11.98 6.44 31.90
N GLU A 678 -11.88 5.59 32.93
CA GLU A 678 -11.01 5.81 34.09
C GLU A 678 -9.52 5.80 33.70
N ILE A 679 -9.11 4.85 32.85
CA ILE A 679 -7.76 4.76 32.31
C ILE A 679 -7.44 6.02 31.50
N LYS A 680 -8.32 6.40 30.55
CA LYS A 680 -8.15 7.60 29.71
C LYS A 680 -7.97 8.87 30.55
N ARG A 681 -8.78 9.03 31.60
CA ARG A 681 -8.65 10.17 32.53
C ARG A 681 -7.32 10.15 33.27
N SER A 682 -6.89 8.99 33.75
CA SER A 682 -5.68 8.83 34.55
C SER A 682 -4.39 9.11 33.76
N ILE A 683 -4.36 8.72 32.47
CA ILE A 683 -3.19 8.92 31.62
C ILE A 683 -3.16 10.30 30.94
N SER A 684 -4.28 11.03 30.88
CA SER A 684 -4.40 12.31 30.16
C SER A 684 -3.40 13.41 30.57
N HIS A 685 -2.77 13.30 31.74
CA HIS A 685 -1.81 14.28 32.25
C HIS A 685 -0.35 13.93 31.95
N ILE A 686 -0.06 12.79 31.32
CA ILE A 686 1.31 12.38 31.00
C ILE A 686 1.84 13.27 29.85
N PRO A 687 2.94 14.01 30.05
CA PRO A 687 3.48 14.88 29.02
C PRO A 687 3.96 14.06 27.82
N GLY A 688 3.56 14.47 26.62
CA GLY A 688 3.89 13.79 25.36
C GLY A 688 2.78 12.90 24.80
N LEU A 689 1.72 12.62 25.57
CA LEU A 689 0.53 11.96 25.02
C LEU A 689 -0.29 12.95 24.21
N VAL A 690 -0.63 12.55 22.99
CA VAL A 690 -1.51 13.25 22.06
C VAL A 690 -2.59 12.28 21.58
N ASP A 691 -3.74 12.81 21.16
CA ASP A 691 -4.79 12.05 20.47
C ASP A 691 -5.28 10.77 21.19
N LEU A 692 -5.55 10.89 22.50
CA LEU A 692 -6.09 9.79 23.31
C LEU A 692 -7.49 9.38 22.83
N ARG A 693 -7.58 8.18 22.25
CA ARG A 693 -8.81 7.59 21.71
C ARG A 693 -9.25 6.35 22.50
N ALA A 694 -10.56 6.14 22.56
CA ALA A 694 -11.17 4.85 22.88
C ALA A 694 -11.87 4.34 21.61
N ASP A 695 -11.89 3.02 21.42
CA ASP A 695 -12.56 2.33 20.31
C ASP A 695 -14.02 1.97 20.63
N TYR A 696 -14.43 2.07 21.90
CA TYR A 696 -15.82 1.95 22.32
C TYR A 696 -16.65 3.17 21.89
N GLU A 697 -17.76 2.92 21.21
CA GLU A 697 -18.75 3.92 20.81
C GLU A 697 -20.09 3.64 21.53
N ASP A 698 -20.76 4.70 21.99
CA ASP A 698 -22.07 4.58 22.65
C ASP A 698 -23.12 4.15 21.62
N ALA A 699 -24.05 3.27 22.02
CA ALA A 699 -25.13 2.81 21.14
C ALA A 699 -25.97 3.99 20.62
N LEU A 700 -26.34 3.91 19.33
CA LEU A 700 -27.26 4.86 18.71
C LEU A 700 -28.60 4.90 19.46
N PRO A 701 -29.27 6.07 19.54
CA PRO A 701 -30.64 6.12 20.02
C PRO A 701 -31.55 5.26 19.13
N GLU A 702 -32.10 4.19 19.69
CA GLU A 702 -33.01 3.30 18.96
C GLU A 702 -34.48 3.70 19.16
N LEU A 703 -35.29 3.49 18.13
CA LEU A 703 -36.75 3.56 18.20
C LEU A 703 -37.33 2.15 18.04
N GLN A 704 -37.64 1.51 19.16
CA GLN A 704 -38.16 0.14 19.14
C GLN A 704 -39.69 0.09 18.97
N PHE A 705 -40.16 -0.60 17.93
CA PHE A 705 -41.59 -0.89 17.74
C PHE A 705 -41.98 -2.22 18.39
N ILE A 706 -42.54 -2.15 19.60
CA ILE A 706 -42.99 -3.34 20.33
C ILE A 706 -44.42 -3.71 19.90
N VAL A 707 -44.56 -4.77 19.09
CA VAL A 707 -45.86 -5.24 18.58
C VAL A 707 -46.63 -6.03 19.63
N ASP A 708 -47.88 -5.62 19.91
CA ASP A 708 -48.85 -6.45 20.64
C ASP A 708 -49.36 -7.58 19.73
N ARG A 709 -48.69 -8.73 19.80
CA ARG A 709 -48.99 -9.91 18.97
C ARG A 709 -50.44 -10.40 19.08
N LYS A 710 -51.09 -10.22 20.25
CA LYS A 710 -52.48 -10.66 20.44
C LYS A 710 -53.43 -9.78 19.67
N ARG A 711 -53.22 -8.46 19.71
CA ARG A 711 -54.04 -7.50 18.94
C ARG A 711 -53.76 -7.61 17.44
N ALA A 712 -52.50 -7.74 17.04
CA ALA A 712 -52.11 -7.93 15.65
C ALA A 712 -52.78 -9.19 15.05
N GLY A 713 -52.74 -10.31 15.77
CA GLY A 713 -53.37 -11.56 15.34
C GLY A 713 -54.89 -11.48 15.17
N VAL A 714 -55.59 -10.69 15.98
CA VAL A 714 -57.04 -10.43 15.81
C VAL A 714 -57.34 -9.67 14.51
N LEU A 715 -56.40 -8.84 14.05
CA LEU A 715 -56.48 -8.10 12.80
C LEU A 715 -55.93 -8.89 11.61
N GLY A 716 -55.49 -10.14 11.81
CA GLY A 716 -54.87 -10.97 10.77
C GLY A 716 -53.46 -10.51 10.38
N LEU A 717 -52.80 -9.71 11.23
CA LEU A 717 -51.44 -9.24 11.03
C LEU A 717 -50.47 -10.05 11.89
N ASP A 718 -49.33 -10.40 11.34
CA ASP A 718 -48.20 -10.96 12.05
C ASP A 718 -47.02 -9.97 12.13
N THR A 719 -46.00 -10.34 12.91
CA THR A 719 -44.81 -9.49 13.10
C THR A 719 -44.08 -9.25 11.78
N GLU A 720 -44.05 -10.25 10.89
CA GLU A 720 -43.38 -10.16 9.58
C GLU A 720 -44.05 -9.09 8.69
N THR A 721 -45.37 -9.13 8.59
CA THR A 721 -46.15 -8.14 7.82
C THR A 721 -45.94 -6.72 8.35
N ILE A 722 -45.92 -6.56 9.67
CA ILE A 722 -45.70 -5.26 10.32
C ILE A 722 -44.26 -4.78 10.10
N GLY A 723 -43.27 -5.67 10.24
CA GLY A 723 -41.86 -5.36 10.01
C GLY A 723 -41.59 -4.96 8.56
N PHE A 724 -42.14 -5.69 7.58
CA PHE A 724 -42.01 -5.32 6.17
C PHE A 724 -42.67 -3.98 5.88
N PHE A 725 -43.84 -3.71 6.47
CA PHE A 725 -44.49 -2.41 6.35
C PHE A 725 -43.57 -1.30 6.88
N LEU A 726 -42.98 -1.46 8.07
CA LEU A 726 -42.04 -0.48 8.63
C LEU A 726 -40.76 -0.29 7.80
N ARG A 727 -40.30 -1.32 7.09
CA ARG A 727 -39.14 -1.23 6.19
C ARG A 727 -39.45 -0.47 4.89
N THR A 728 -40.71 -0.46 4.47
CA THR A 728 -41.15 0.04 3.16
C THR A 728 -41.86 1.39 3.23
N ALA A 729 -42.57 1.64 4.34
CA ALA A 729 -43.36 2.84 4.60
C ALA A 729 -42.53 3.88 5.35
#